data_AF-K2JQ88-F1
#
_entry.id   AF-K2JQ88-F1
#
_cell.length_a   1.000
_cell.length_b   1.000
_cell.length_c   1.000
_cell.angle_alpha   90.00
_cell.angle_beta   90.00
_cell.angle_gamma   90.00
#
_symmetry.space_group_name_H-M   'P 1'
#
loop_
_entity.id
_entity.type
_entity.pdbx_description
1 polymer ?
#
loop_
_entity_poly.entity_id
_entity_poly.type
_entity_poly.pdbx_seq_one_letter_code
_entity_poly.pdbx_strand_id
1 'polypeptide(L)'
;MAKSTQKVTLSPSRDIPFDKLVLSQSNVRRIKAGISVEELAEDIARRGLLQSLSVRPVLADDGSETGKFEIPAGGRRFQALSILVKQKRLAKTTPIPCIVRDATSAILAEDDSLAENMQRAALHPLDQFRAFVALREKGQGDEEIAAAFFVTPQVVKQRLKLAAVAPALLELYAEDEMTLEQLMAFTVNPDHERQVQVWEAIRSSWNKEPYQIRRMLTETSVRASDRRAVFVGVEAYETAGGTMLHDLFQGDDGGWLENPALLDRLVSEKLQAEAEAIATEGWKWIEVSLDLPYGYSHGLRRLSGDPAPMTDDEGAAHAKLLAEYRALEEEYEGQDEFPEEIDARLGELEVAMEKLDARPLIFDAEEIARAGAFVTLDRYGELAVYRGFVRPEDEPREDANVHSGELAADGQRAELSAPNSVDGIGNGTVITAAGQALGANVPEDEDDGALKPLPERLVMELTAHRTLALREAVGRSPDVALTLLLLRLVNDTFRTSSSVGSCLEVSVRHVYMSAQASDLKDSVVAKLVDDRHAEWEAELPLGDDAALWDFLTSLDQGSRLSLLAHCLSFGINALHEKVNPYGAGITASGLTKRMTQSDLVAQAVELDMVEAGWEPTADTYLNRVPKARILEAVREAKGEGTAQLLDHLKKGEMATEAERLLKDSGWLPEVLRRHDPAVLDGAEGQGASEPVSDIDQTEDVDLPAFLTADLPGDDASMMAAE
;
A
#
# COMPACT_ATOMS: atom_id res chain seq x y z
N MET A 1 -81.79 -5.49 15.70
CA MET A 1 -81.65 -6.40 14.54
C MET A 1 -80.18 -6.77 14.43
N ALA A 2 -79.83 -8.02 14.12
CA ALA A 2 -78.46 -8.34 13.74
C ALA A 2 -78.18 -7.80 12.33
N LYS A 3 -77.08 -7.08 12.13
CA LYS A 3 -76.56 -6.85 10.77
C LYS A 3 -76.12 -8.21 10.24
N SER A 4 -76.66 -8.65 9.12
CA SER A 4 -76.11 -9.81 8.42
C SER A 4 -74.68 -9.47 7.98
N THR A 5 -73.74 -10.39 8.22
CA THR A 5 -72.40 -10.28 7.67
C THR A 5 -72.50 -10.38 6.15
N GLN A 6 -72.06 -9.32 5.45
CA GLN A 6 -71.96 -9.36 3.99
C GLN A 6 -70.95 -10.46 3.63
N LYS A 7 -71.40 -11.44 2.84
CA LYS A 7 -70.53 -12.48 2.32
C LYS A 7 -69.68 -11.87 1.20
N VAL A 8 -68.38 -12.11 1.25
CA VAL A 8 -67.46 -11.68 0.19
C VAL A 8 -67.76 -12.50 -1.08
N THR A 9 -68.07 -11.80 -2.18
CA THR A 9 -68.20 -12.41 -3.50
C THR A 9 -66.86 -12.30 -4.23
N LEU A 10 -66.32 -13.41 -4.70
CA LEU A 10 -65.06 -13.43 -5.45
C LEU A 10 -65.31 -13.11 -6.94
N SER A 11 -64.38 -12.38 -7.55
CA SER A 11 -64.41 -12.08 -8.99
C SER A 11 -64.23 -13.37 -9.82
N PRO A 12 -65.08 -13.64 -10.83
CA PRO A 12 -64.97 -14.85 -11.64
C PRO A 12 -63.76 -14.80 -12.57
N SER A 13 -63.15 -15.96 -12.81
CA SER A 13 -62.24 -16.16 -13.93
C SER A 13 -63.03 -16.38 -15.23
N ARG A 14 -62.52 -15.85 -16.34
CA ARG A 14 -63.04 -16.06 -17.69
C ARG A 14 -61.91 -15.92 -18.70
N ASP A 15 -61.85 -16.83 -19.67
CA ASP A 15 -60.90 -16.73 -20.77
C ASP A 15 -61.42 -15.73 -21.82
N ILE A 16 -60.59 -14.76 -22.20
CA ILE A 16 -60.95 -13.67 -23.10
C ILE A 16 -59.96 -13.65 -24.28
N PRO A 17 -60.45 -13.70 -25.54
CA PRO A 17 -59.59 -13.54 -26.71
C PRO A 17 -58.75 -12.26 -26.67
N PHE A 18 -57.46 -12.37 -27.02
CA PHE A 18 -56.51 -11.26 -26.92
C PHE A 18 -56.94 -10.00 -27.69
N ASP A 19 -57.65 -10.15 -28.81
CA ASP A 19 -58.18 -9.04 -29.62
C ASP A 19 -59.31 -8.22 -28.95
N LYS A 20 -59.88 -8.71 -27.83
CA LYS A 20 -60.87 -8.00 -27.01
C LYS A 20 -60.29 -7.29 -25.79
N LEU A 21 -58.98 -7.44 -25.56
CA LEU A 21 -58.26 -6.84 -24.43
C LEU A 21 -57.63 -5.50 -24.83
N VAL A 22 -57.77 -4.49 -23.96
CA VAL A 22 -57.24 -3.14 -24.13
C VAL A 22 -56.46 -2.73 -22.89
N LEU A 23 -55.32 -2.06 -23.04
CA LEU A 23 -54.54 -1.54 -21.92
C LEU A 23 -55.21 -0.28 -21.36
N SER A 24 -55.50 -0.23 -20.06
CA SER A 24 -56.04 0.97 -19.41
C SER A 24 -54.97 2.03 -19.19
N GLN A 25 -55.35 3.31 -19.09
CA GLN A 25 -54.42 4.40 -18.74
C GLN A 25 -54.15 4.49 -17.23
N SER A 26 -55.01 3.89 -16.39
CA SER A 26 -54.94 3.90 -14.92
C SER A 26 -53.80 3.05 -14.30
N ASN A 27 -52.79 2.65 -15.10
CA ASN A 27 -51.62 1.94 -14.59
C ASN A 27 -50.70 2.87 -13.80
N VAL A 28 -50.66 2.69 -12.48
CA VAL A 28 -49.87 3.53 -11.56
C VAL A 28 -48.34 3.33 -11.74
N ARG A 29 -47.89 2.18 -12.26
CA ARG A 29 -46.46 1.84 -12.33
C ARG A 29 -45.76 2.47 -13.56
N ARG A 30 -45.29 3.71 -13.39
CA ARG A 30 -44.60 4.51 -14.43
C ARG A 30 -43.13 4.12 -14.67
N ILE A 31 -42.41 3.63 -13.65
CA ILE A 31 -40.98 3.28 -13.75
C ILE A 31 -40.80 1.82 -14.21
N LYS A 32 -39.95 1.61 -15.23
CA LYS A 32 -39.60 0.27 -15.76
C LYS A 32 -38.48 -0.38 -14.92
N ALA A 33 -38.84 -1.08 -13.85
CA ALA A 33 -37.88 -1.84 -13.02
C ALA A 33 -38.08 -3.36 -13.11
N GLY A 34 -36.97 -4.13 -13.20
CA GLY A 34 -36.91 -5.59 -13.37
C GLY A 34 -37.30 -6.08 -14.77
N ILE A 35 -36.97 -7.35 -15.09
CA ILE A 35 -37.21 -8.17 -16.32
C ILE A 35 -37.92 -7.43 -17.47
N SER A 36 -37.28 -7.34 -18.64
CA SER A 36 -37.85 -6.71 -19.84
C SER A 36 -39.19 -7.31 -20.27
N VAL A 37 -39.92 -6.61 -21.14
CA VAL A 37 -41.20 -7.12 -21.67
C VAL A 37 -40.97 -8.26 -22.66
N GLU A 38 -39.77 -8.26 -23.25
CA GLU A 38 -39.21 -9.20 -24.21
C GLU A 38 -38.82 -10.52 -23.52
N GLU A 39 -38.05 -10.48 -22.44
CA GLU A 39 -37.77 -11.67 -21.60
C GLU A 39 -39.05 -12.25 -20.99
N LEU A 40 -39.98 -11.39 -20.55
CA LEU A 40 -41.30 -11.83 -20.07
C LEU A 40 -42.14 -12.48 -21.18
N ALA A 41 -41.90 -12.16 -22.45
CA ALA A 41 -42.55 -12.84 -23.57
C ALA A 41 -41.97 -14.25 -23.75
N GLU A 42 -40.65 -14.43 -23.63
CA GLU A 42 -40.02 -15.76 -23.65
C GLU A 42 -40.42 -16.61 -22.44
N ASP A 43 -40.54 -16.03 -21.25
CA ASP A 43 -41.04 -16.73 -20.05
C ASP A 43 -42.46 -17.26 -20.26
N ILE A 44 -43.37 -16.40 -20.76
CA ILE A 44 -44.75 -16.80 -21.09
C ILE A 44 -44.78 -17.85 -22.21
N ALA A 45 -43.86 -17.79 -23.18
CA ALA A 45 -43.74 -18.81 -24.24
C ALA A 45 -43.21 -20.16 -23.70
N ARG A 46 -42.39 -20.16 -22.65
CA ARG A 46 -41.84 -21.36 -22.01
C ARG A 46 -42.78 -21.97 -20.95
N ARG A 47 -43.48 -21.14 -20.18
CA ARG A 47 -44.22 -21.55 -18.96
C ARG A 47 -45.73 -21.29 -19.02
N GLY A 48 -46.22 -20.55 -20.01
CA GLY A 48 -47.58 -20.04 -20.03
C GLY A 48 -47.79 -18.85 -19.09
N LEU A 49 -49.02 -18.32 -19.03
CA LEU A 49 -49.35 -17.15 -18.21
C LEU A 49 -49.60 -17.55 -16.75
N LEU A 50 -48.57 -17.55 -15.92
CA LEU A 50 -48.63 -17.95 -14.50
C LEU A 50 -49.50 -17.04 -13.61
N GLN A 51 -49.75 -15.79 -14.01
CA GLN A 51 -50.65 -14.86 -13.32
C GLN A 51 -51.65 -14.24 -14.30
N SER A 52 -52.94 -14.53 -14.12
CA SER A 52 -54.06 -14.00 -14.90
C SER A 52 -54.13 -12.47 -14.89
N LEU A 53 -54.63 -11.88 -15.98
CA LEU A 53 -54.85 -10.42 -16.06
C LEU A 53 -56.09 -10.02 -15.25
N SER A 54 -56.05 -8.88 -14.55
CA SER A 54 -57.25 -8.30 -13.93
C SER A 54 -57.89 -7.34 -14.92
N VAL A 55 -59.19 -7.48 -15.17
CA VAL A 55 -59.89 -6.73 -16.22
C VAL A 55 -61.25 -6.19 -15.77
N ARG A 56 -61.67 -5.04 -16.32
CA ARG A 56 -63.05 -4.52 -16.23
C ARG A 56 -63.71 -4.54 -17.61
N PRO A 57 -65.03 -4.78 -17.72
CA PRO A 57 -65.76 -4.55 -18.97
C PRO A 57 -65.74 -3.05 -19.32
N VAL A 58 -65.54 -2.72 -20.59
CA VAL A 58 -65.72 -1.36 -21.09
C VAL A 58 -67.20 -1.15 -21.39
N LEU A 59 -67.85 -0.24 -20.67
CA LEU A 59 -69.24 0.15 -20.91
C LEU A 59 -69.34 1.18 -22.04
N ALA A 60 -70.47 1.19 -22.76
CA ALA A 60 -70.85 2.25 -23.68
C ALA A 60 -71.60 3.38 -22.97
N ASP A 61 -71.88 4.48 -23.68
CA ASP A 61 -72.58 5.66 -23.16
C ASP A 61 -74.02 5.37 -22.69
N ASP A 62 -74.60 4.22 -23.07
CA ASP A 62 -75.90 3.71 -22.63
C ASP A 62 -75.82 2.74 -21.43
N GLY A 63 -74.62 2.46 -20.93
CA GLY A 63 -74.35 1.53 -19.83
C GLY A 63 -74.24 0.04 -20.24
N SER A 64 -74.31 -0.30 -21.53
CA SER A 64 -74.16 -1.68 -22.01
C SER A 64 -72.69 -2.13 -22.12
N GLU A 65 -72.41 -3.43 -21.93
CA GLU A 65 -71.05 -3.96 -22.15
C GLU A 65 -70.70 -3.95 -23.66
N THR A 66 -69.64 -3.24 -24.05
CA THR A 66 -69.13 -3.19 -25.44
C THR A 66 -68.51 -4.52 -25.93
N GLY A 67 -68.42 -5.53 -25.07
CA GLY A 67 -67.71 -6.79 -25.32
C GLY A 67 -66.17 -6.66 -25.36
N LYS A 68 -65.63 -5.48 -25.04
CA LYS A 68 -64.19 -5.23 -24.81
C LYS A 68 -63.88 -5.10 -23.33
N PHE A 69 -62.64 -5.35 -22.96
CA PHE A 69 -62.18 -5.38 -21.58
C PHE A 69 -60.91 -4.55 -21.41
N GLU A 70 -60.91 -3.63 -20.47
CA GLU A 70 -59.72 -2.86 -20.10
C GLU A 70 -58.90 -3.59 -19.03
N ILE A 71 -57.58 -3.37 -19.04
CA ILE A 71 -56.61 -3.98 -18.12
C ILE A 71 -56.03 -2.87 -17.21
N PRO A 72 -56.57 -2.67 -16.00
CA PRO A 72 -55.97 -1.77 -14.99
C PRO A 72 -54.74 -2.37 -14.30
N ALA A 73 -54.63 -3.71 -14.19
CA ALA A 73 -53.53 -4.39 -13.52
C ALA A 73 -53.01 -5.58 -14.33
N GLY A 74 -51.67 -5.73 -14.40
CA GLY A 74 -51.00 -6.70 -15.28
C GLY A 74 -50.54 -6.20 -16.66
N GLY A 75 -50.48 -4.87 -16.90
CA GLY A 75 -50.17 -4.29 -18.22
C GLY A 75 -48.89 -4.79 -18.92
N ARG A 76 -47.82 -5.09 -18.16
CA ARG A 76 -46.58 -5.70 -18.71
C ARG A 76 -46.81 -7.10 -19.29
N ARG A 77 -47.66 -7.92 -18.65
CA ARG A 77 -48.02 -9.27 -19.13
C ARG A 77 -48.82 -9.18 -20.44
N PHE A 78 -49.71 -8.19 -20.56
CA PHE A 78 -50.40 -7.90 -21.82
C PHE A 78 -49.47 -7.42 -22.94
N GLN A 79 -48.49 -6.57 -22.63
CA GLN A 79 -47.48 -6.13 -23.61
C GLN A 79 -46.60 -7.30 -24.08
N ALA A 80 -46.19 -8.21 -23.18
CA ALA A 80 -45.43 -9.41 -23.54
C ALA A 80 -46.24 -10.36 -24.45
N LEU A 81 -47.52 -10.59 -24.15
CA LEU A 81 -48.45 -11.30 -25.04
C LEU A 81 -48.58 -10.60 -26.40
N SER A 82 -48.58 -9.26 -26.44
CA SER A 82 -48.57 -8.48 -27.69
C SER A 82 -47.31 -8.71 -28.52
N ILE A 83 -46.14 -8.89 -27.88
CA ILE A 83 -44.88 -9.26 -28.57
C ILE A 83 -45.02 -10.65 -29.19
N LEU A 84 -45.50 -11.65 -28.44
CA LEU A 84 -45.73 -13.01 -28.99
C LEU A 84 -46.72 -13.02 -30.16
N VAL A 85 -47.77 -12.20 -30.11
CA VAL A 85 -48.72 -12.01 -31.23
C VAL A 85 -48.05 -11.36 -32.45
N LYS A 86 -47.19 -10.34 -32.25
CA LYS A 86 -46.42 -9.72 -33.34
C LYS A 86 -45.40 -10.68 -33.96
N GLN A 87 -44.74 -11.49 -33.13
CA GLN A 87 -43.83 -12.57 -33.53
C GLN A 87 -44.56 -13.78 -34.17
N LYS A 88 -45.91 -13.78 -34.23
CA LYS A 88 -46.76 -14.89 -34.70
C LYS A 88 -46.65 -16.20 -33.89
N ARG A 89 -46.07 -16.13 -32.68
CA ARG A 89 -45.99 -17.26 -31.73
C ARG A 89 -47.27 -17.43 -30.90
N LEU A 90 -48.16 -16.43 -30.92
CA LEU A 90 -49.49 -16.47 -30.32
C LEU A 90 -50.53 -15.95 -31.33
N ALA A 91 -51.74 -16.52 -31.34
CA ALA A 91 -52.81 -16.04 -32.21
C ALA A 91 -53.62 -14.92 -31.53
N LYS A 92 -54.12 -13.96 -32.31
CA LYS A 92 -55.00 -12.88 -31.80
C LYS A 92 -56.29 -13.39 -31.15
N THR A 93 -56.74 -14.56 -31.57
CA THR A 93 -57.94 -15.25 -31.07
C THR A 93 -57.66 -16.21 -29.92
N THR A 94 -56.40 -16.38 -29.49
CA THR A 94 -56.07 -17.24 -28.34
C THR A 94 -56.78 -16.72 -27.08
N PRO A 95 -57.54 -17.57 -26.36
CA PRO A 95 -58.14 -17.18 -25.09
C PRO A 95 -57.06 -16.95 -24.02
N ILE A 96 -57.13 -15.81 -23.33
CA ILE A 96 -56.20 -15.44 -22.25
C ILE A 96 -56.97 -15.51 -20.92
N PRO A 97 -56.47 -16.20 -19.88
CA PRO A 97 -57.16 -16.28 -18.59
C PRO A 97 -57.15 -14.92 -17.90
N CYS A 98 -58.35 -14.39 -17.63
CA CYS A 98 -58.57 -13.10 -16.99
C CYS A 98 -59.48 -13.25 -15.76
N ILE A 99 -59.32 -12.36 -14.78
CA ILE A 99 -60.20 -12.21 -13.62
C ILE A 99 -61.05 -10.97 -13.88
N VAL A 100 -62.37 -11.14 -13.99
CA VAL A 100 -63.29 -10.05 -14.36
C VAL A 100 -63.79 -9.36 -13.11
N ARG A 101 -63.43 -8.07 -12.95
CA ARG A 101 -63.96 -7.18 -11.92
C ARG A 101 -65.34 -6.67 -12.32
N ASP A 102 -66.18 -6.43 -11.31
CA ASP A 102 -67.52 -5.87 -11.48
C ASP A 102 -67.43 -4.41 -11.95
N ALA A 103 -68.21 -4.06 -12.98
CA ALA A 103 -68.31 -2.71 -13.52
C ALA A 103 -68.92 -1.71 -12.51
N THR A 104 -69.72 -2.22 -11.57
CA THR A 104 -70.44 -1.44 -10.55
C THR A 104 -69.68 -1.35 -9.22
N SER A 105 -68.45 -1.89 -9.17
CA SER A 105 -67.59 -1.82 -7.99
C SER A 105 -67.23 -0.38 -7.63
N ALA A 106 -67.37 -0.01 -6.36
CA ALA A 106 -66.96 1.29 -5.84
C ALA A 106 -65.42 1.45 -5.68
N ILE A 107 -64.65 0.42 -6.04
CA ILE A 107 -63.17 0.43 -6.04
C ILE A 107 -62.69 0.95 -7.40
N LEU A 108 -61.75 1.90 -7.41
CA LEU A 108 -61.26 2.54 -8.64
C LEU A 108 -60.32 1.63 -9.44
N ALA A 109 -60.04 2.01 -10.69
CA ALA A 109 -59.08 1.32 -11.54
C ALA A 109 -57.63 1.47 -11.02
N GLU A 110 -57.33 2.65 -10.49
CA GLU A 110 -56.08 3.01 -9.84
C GLU A 110 -55.86 2.19 -8.56
N ASP A 111 -56.91 1.95 -7.77
CA ASP A 111 -56.86 1.17 -6.53
C ASP A 111 -56.50 -0.30 -6.78
N ASP A 112 -57.15 -0.96 -7.76
CA ASP A 112 -56.78 -2.33 -8.16
C ASP A 112 -55.32 -2.40 -8.66
N SER A 113 -54.86 -1.37 -9.40
CA SER A 113 -53.50 -1.28 -9.93
C SER A 113 -52.47 -1.08 -8.80
N LEU A 114 -52.77 -0.20 -7.83
CA LEU A 114 -51.93 0.05 -6.66
C LEU A 114 -51.88 -1.18 -5.74
N ALA A 115 -53.03 -1.82 -5.47
CA ALA A 115 -53.10 -3.02 -4.65
C ALA A 115 -52.32 -4.20 -5.26
N GLU A 116 -52.44 -4.45 -6.57
CA GLU A 116 -51.68 -5.52 -7.27
C GLU A 116 -50.16 -5.34 -7.19
N ASN A 117 -49.69 -4.09 -7.04
CA ASN A 117 -48.27 -3.79 -6.93
C ASN A 117 -47.79 -3.71 -5.46
N MET A 118 -48.61 -3.20 -4.54
CA MET A 118 -48.25 -3.01 -3.13
C MET A 118 -48.46 -4.27 -2.27
N GLN A 119 -49.39 -5.16 -2.63
CA GLN A 119 -49.55 -6.46 -1.96
C GLN A 119 -48.59 -7.54 -2.47
N ARG A 120 -47.77 -7.23 -3.50
CA ARG A 120 -46.73 -8.13 -4.02
C ARG A 120 -45.49 -8.05 -3.13
N ALA A 121 -45.51 -8.80 -2.02
CA ALA A 121 -44.29 -9.14 -1.30
C ALA A 121 -43.30 -9.82 -2.25
N ALA A 122 -42.03 -9.39 -2.23
CA ALA A 122 -40.97 -10.04 -2.97
C ALA A 122 -40.55 -11.34 -2.28
N LEU A 123 -40.17 -12.36 -3.05
CA LEU A 123 -39.58 -13.58 -2.48
C LEU A 123 -38.21 -13.25 -1.89
N HIS A 124 -38.01 -13.56 -0.60
CA HIS A 124 -36.79 -13.24 0.13
C HIS A 124 -35.56 -13.83 -0.61
N PRO A 125 -34.41 -13.12 -0.70
CA PRO A 125 -33.26 -13.61 -1.47
C PRO A 125 -32.80 -15.00 -1.04
N LEU A 126 -32.85 -15.30 0.27
CA LEU A 126 -32.51 -16.63 0.80
C LEU A 126 -33.37 -17.76 0.21
N ASP A 127 -34.66 -17.53 -0.01
CA ASP A 127 -35.54 -18.54 -0.61
C ASP A 127 -35.25 -18.74 -2.09
N GLN A 128 -34.75 -17.71 -2.79
CA GLN A 128 -34.23 -17.85 -4.15
C GLN A 128 -32.92 -18.68 -4.16
N PHE A 129 -32.05 -18.50 -3.16
CA PHE A 129 -30.81 -19.28 -3.03
C PHE A 129 -31.13 -20.76 -2.74
N ARG A 130 -32.02 -21.03 -1.77
CA ARG A 130 -32.55 -22.36 -1.44
C ARG A 130 -33.24 -23.02 -2.65
N ALA A 131 -34.04 -22.28 -3.41
CA ALA A 131 -34.66 -22.78 -4.63
C ALA A 131 -33.63 -23.19 -5.70
N PHE A 132 -32.53 -22.45 -5.85
CA PHE A 132 -31.47 -22.79 -6.81
C PHE A 132 -30.72 -24.07 -6.40
N VAL A 133 -30.40 -24.24 -5.11
CA VAL A 133 -29.85 -25.51 -4.57
C VAL A 133 -30.80 -26.67 -4.86
N ALA A 134 -32.09 -26.52 -4.53
CA ALA A 134 -33.11 -27.56 -4.73
C ALA A 134 -33.46 -27.85 -6.21
N LEU A 135 -32.88 -27.13 -7.17
CA LEU A 135 -32.94 -27.46 -8.61
C LEU A 135 -31.64 -28.15 -9.07
N ARG A 136 -30.48 -27.73 -8.57
CA ARG A 136 -29.20 -28.44 -8.78
C ARG A 136 -29.24 -29.85 -8.21
N GLU A 137 -29.83 -30.04 -7.03
CA GLU A 137 -30.07 -31.36 -6.41
C GLU A 137 -30.99 -32.27 -7.24
N LYS A 138 -31.83 -31.69 -8.11
CA LYS A 138 -32.68 -32.43 -9.06
C LYS A 138 -31.98 -32.73 -10.39
N GLY A 139 -30.66 -32.49 -10.47
CA GLY A 139 -29.84 -32.79 -11.64
C GLY A 139 -29.82 -31.71 -12.72
N GLN A 140 -30.34 -30.50 -12.45
CA GLN A 140 -30.23 -29.39 -13.41
C GLN A 140 -28.86 -28.73 -13.33
N GLY A 141 -28.24 -28.49 -14.50
CA GLY A 141 -26.95 -27.80 -14.58
C GLY A 141 -27.07 -26.28 -14.39
N ASP A 142 -25.98 -25.62 -13.98
CA ASP A 142 -25.93 -24.17 -13.75
C ASP A 142 -26.43 -23.36 -14.96
N GLU A 143 -26.11 -23.78 -16.19
CA GLU A 143 -26.56 -23.15 -17.43
C GLU A 143 -28.06 -23.33 -17.69
N GLU A 144 -28.63 -24.49 -17.35
CA GLU A 144 -30.07 -24.72 -17.48
C GLU A 144 -30.86 -23.86 -16.50
N ILE A 145 -30.33 -23.70 -15.27
CA ILE A 145 -30.90 -22.83 -14.23
C ILE A 145 -30.77 -21.36 -14.67
N ALA A 146 -29.61 -20.95 -15.19
CA ALA A 146 -29.39 -19.61 -15.73
C ALA A 146 -30.41 -19.25 -16.82
N ALA A 147 -30.53 -20.12 -17.84
CA ALA A 147 -31.52 -19.97 -18.92
C ALA A 147 -32.98 -20.17 -18.46
N ALA A 148 -33.22 -20.77 -17.28
CA ALA A 148 -34.56 -20.88 -16.70
C ALA A 148 -35.00 -19.61 -15.97
N PHE A 149 -34.08 -18.84 -15.38
CA PHE A 149 -34.40 -17.64 -14.59
C PHE A 149 -34.00 -16.31 -15.23
N PHE A 150 -33.50 -16.34 -16.48
CA PHE A 150 -33.00 -15.16 -17.20
C PHE A 150 -31.90 -14.44 -16.41
N VAL A 151 -30.93 -15.23 -15.94
CA VAL A 151 -29.71 -14.76 -15.25
C VAL A 151 -28.49 -15.40 -15.89
N THR A 152 -27.28 -14.92 -15.58
CA THR A 152 -26.03 -15.56 -16.05
C THR A 152 -25.68 -16.79 -15.20
N PRO A 153 -24.89 -17.75 -15.72
CA PRO A 153 -24.37 -18.86 -14.92
C PRO A 153 -23.54 -18.40 -13.70
N GLN A 154 -22.87 -17.24 -13.79
CA GLN A 154 -22.17 -16.62 -12.67
C GLN A 154 -23.12 -16.25 -11.52
N VAL A 155 -24.29 -15.68 -11.82
CA VAL A 155 -25.32 -15.38 -10.82
C VAL A 155 -25.89 -16.65 -10.20
N VAL A 156 -25.98 -17.75 -10.94
CA VAL A 156 -26.35 -19.07 -10.38
C VAL A 156 -25.28 -19.53 -9.38
N LYS A 157 -23.99 -19.52 -9.76
CA LYS A 157 -22.87 -19.90 -8.89
C LYS A 157 -22.80 -19.03 -7.62
N GLN A 158 -22.97 -17.72 -7.74
CA GLN A 158 -23.02 -16.79 -6.60
C GLN A 158 -24.16 -17.13 -5.62
N ARG A 159 -25.38 -17.37 -6.13
CA ARG A 159 -26.53 -17.77 -5.30
C ARG A 159 -26.31 -19.13 -4.61
N LEU A 160 -25.67 -20.08 -5.30
CA LEU A 160 -25.33 -21.39 -4.73
C LEU A 160 -24.22 -21.30 -3.66
N LYS A 161 -23.25 -20.39 -3.83
CA LYS A 161 -22.21 -20.11 -2.83
C LYS A 161 -22.80 -19.43 -1.58
N LEU A 162 -23.72 -18.48 -1.75
CA LEU A 162 -24.48 -17.87 -0.64
C LEU A 162 -25.33 -18.88 0.13
N ALA A 163 -25.92 -19.86 -0.55
CA ALA A 163 -26.67 -20.95 0.09
C ALA A 163 -25.79 -21.94 0.89
N ALA A 164 -24.47 -21.86 0.76
CA ALA A 164 -23.50 -22.75 1.42
C ALA A 164 -22.85 -22.15 2.68
N VAL A 165 -23.23 -20.94 3.09
CA VAL A 165 -22.83 -20.33 4.37
C VAL A 165 -23.51 -21.06 5.55
N ALA A 166 -22.90 -21.03 6.73
CA ALA A 166 -23.37 -21.71 7.94
C ALA A 166 -24.87 -21.47 8.22
N PRO A 167 -25.66 -22.51 8.52
CA PRO A 167 -27.12 -22.39 8.68
C PRO A 167 -27.57 -21.31 9.68
N ALA A 168 -26.86 -21.13 10.79
CA ALA A 168 -27.17 -20.08 11.77
C ALA A 168 -27.04 -18.66 11.20
N LEU A 169 -26.08 -18.42 10.30
CA LEU A 169 -25.94 -17.13 9.62
C LEU A 169 -27.03 -16.93 8.55
N LEU A 170 -27.51 -18.01 7.94
CA LEU A 170 -28.67 -17.96 7.04
C LEU A 170 -29.99 -17.70 7.79
N GLU A 171 -30.10 -18.13 9.04
CA GLU A 171 -31.24 -17.82 9.92
C GLU A 171 -31.21 -16.34 10.35
N LEU A 172 -30.06 -15.83 10.80
CA LEU A 172 -29.87 -14.39 11.10
C LEU A 172 -30.13 -13.49 9.88
N TYR A 173 -29.76 -13.93 8.68
CA TYR A 173 -30.11 -13.24 7.43
C TYR A 173 -31.61 -13.31 7.08
N ALA A 174 -32.34 -14.31 7.58
CA ALA A 174 -33.80 -14.42 7.39
C ALA A 174 -34.60 -13.59 8.42
N GLU A 175 -33.97 -13.19 9.53
CA GLU A 175 -34.54 -12.36 10.59
C GLU A 175 -34.14 -10.86 10.46
N ASP A 176 -33.57 -10.47 9.31
CA ASP A 176 -33.04 -9.12 9.01
C ASP A 176 -31.92 -8.63 9.97
N GLU A 177 -31.29 -9.50 10.78
CA GLU A 177 -30.19 -9.12 11.69
C GLU A 177 -28.82 -8.93 10.97
N MET A 178 -28.71 -9.37 9.72
CA MET A 178 -27.49 -9.29 8.90
C MET A 178 -27.81 -8.80 7.48
N THR A 179 -26.91 -8.00 6.88
CA THR A 179 -27.08 -7.53 5.50
C THR A 179 -26.59 -8.55 4.47
N LEU A 180 -27.05 -8.43 3.21
CA LEU A 180 -26.56 -9.27 2.11
C LEU A 180 -25.05 -9.11 1.88
N GLU A 181 -24.48 -7.92 2.12
CA GLU A 181 -23.04 -7.68 1.93
C GLU A 181 -22.19 -8.34 3.02
N GLN A 182 -22.71 -8.39 4.26
CA GLN A 182 -22.11 -9.16 5.34
C GLN A 182 -22.18 -10.66 5.03
N LEU A 183 -23.32 -11.16 4.54
CA LEU A 183 -23.46 -12.56 4.11
C LEU A 183 -22.51 -12.91 2.95
N MET A 184 -22.31 -12.02 1.97
CA MET A 184 -21.33 -12.21 0.89
C MET A 184 -19.91 -12.33 1.42
N ALA A 185 -19.50 -11.50 2.41
CA ALA A 185 -18.18 -11.60 3.03
C ALA A 185 -17.94 -12.94 3.75
N PHE A 186 -18.97 -13.56 4.33
CA PHE A 186 -18.86 -14.91 4.92
C PHE A 186 -18.61 -16.03 3.90
N THR A 187 -18.78 -15.79 2.60
CA THR A 187 -18.55 -16.83 1.59
C THR A 187 -17.06 -17.12 1.29
N VAL A 188 -16.14 -16.23 1.68
CA VAL A 188 -14.70 -16.38 1.35
C VAL A 188 -14.10 -17.65 1.94
N ASN A 189 -14.33 -17.90 3.23
CA ASN A 189 -13.90 -19.11 3.93
C ASN A 189 -15.10 -20.07 4.09
N PRO A 190 -15.03 -21.34 3.64
CA PRO A 190 -16.15 -22.28 3.71
C PRO A 190 -16.39 -22.90 5.10
N ASP A 191 -15.48 -22.75 6.06
CA ASP A 191 -15.63 -23.35 7.40
C ASP A 191 -16.79 -22.71 8.19
N HIS A 192 -17.82 -23.51 8.49
CA HIS A 192 -18.99 -23.09 9.25
C HIS A 192 -18.65 -22.77 10.72
N GLU A 193 -17.64 -23.41 11.32
CA GLU A 193 -17.24 -23.09 12.70
C GLU A 193 -16.54 -21.73 12.76
N ARG A 194 -15.53 -21.47 11.91
CA ARG A 194 -14.88 -20.15 11.82
C ARG A 194 -15.86 -19.04 11.42
N GLN A 195 -16.81 -19.30 10.51
CA GLN A 195 -17.87 -18.35 10.17
C GLN A 195 -18.69 -17.92 11.40
N VAL A 196 -19.18 -18.88 12.20
CA VAL A 196 -19.96 -18.58 13.42
C VAL A 196 -19.10 -17.91 14.49
N GLN A 197 -17.84 -18.34 14.68
CA GLN A 197 -16.90 -17.70 15.61
C GLN A 197 -16.67 -16.21 15.27
N VAL A 198 -16.47 -15.89 13.99
CA VAL A 198 -16.26 -14.51 13.54
C VAL A 198 -17.53 -13.67 13.74
N TRP A 199 -18.73 -14.22 13.48
CA TRP A 199 -19.98 -13.51 13.79
C TRP A 199 -20.15 -13.24 15.28
N GLU A 200 -19.93 -14.24 16.15
CA GLU A 200 -20.02 -14.07 17.60
C GLU A 200 -19.02 -13.04 18.16
N ALA A 201 -17.86 -12.86 17.51
CA ALA A 201 -16.90 -11.82 17.86
C ALA A 201 -17.35 -10.40 17.45
N ILE A 202 -18.14 -10.23 16.37
CA ILE A 202 -18.53 -8.91 15.83
C ILE A 202 -19.99 -8.52 16.08
N ARG A 203 -20.88 -9.44 16.49
CA ARG A 203 -22.30 -9.16 16.76
C ARG A 203 -22.51 -8.00 17.76
N SER A 204 -21.62 -7.87 18.73
CA SER A 204 -21.60 -6.80 19.75
C SER A 204 -20.73 -5.60 19.36
N SER A 205 -19.93 -5.69 18.30
CA SER A 205 -19.09 -4.61 17.78
C SER A 205 -19.92 -3.51 17.10
N TRP A 206 -19.42 -2.28 17.15
CA TRP A 206 -19.92 -1.16 16.35
C TRP A 206 -19.50 -1.25 14.88
N ASN A 207 -18.37 -1.90 14.60
CA ASN A 207 -17.88 -2.17 13.26
C ASN A 207 -18.29 -3.61 12.86
N LYS A 208 -19.17 -3.71 11.86
CA LYS A 208 -19.61 -4.95 11.22
C LYS A 208 -19.42 -4.90 9.69
N GLU A 209 -18.43 -4.14 9.22
CA GLU A 209 -18.25 -3.90 7.79
C GLU A 209 -17.80 -5.17 7.05
N PRO A 210 -18.25 -5.40 5.80
CA PRO A 210 -17.87 -6.58 5.01
C PRO A 210 -16.35 -6.81 4.90
N TYR A 211 -15.56 -5.73 4.86
CA TYR A 211 -14.09 -5.79 4.88
C TYR A 211 -13.54 -6.40 6.18
N GLN A 212 -14.10 -6.03 7.34
CA GLN A 212 -13.67 -6.55 8.64
C GLN A 212 -14.04 -8.03 8.80
N ILE A 213 -15.20 -8.45 8.27
CA ILE A 213 -15.61 -9.87 8.20
C ILE A 213 -14.59 -10.67 7.40
N ARG A 214 -14.29 -10.26 6.15
CA ARG A 214 -13.27 -10.91 5.30
C ARG A 214 -11.94 -11.05 6.02
N ARG A 215 -11.43 -9.94 6.58
CA ARG A 215 -10.14 -9.90 7.29
C ARG A 215 -10.06 -10.91 8.44
N MET A 216 -11.14 -11.08 9.21
CA MET A 216 -11.18 -12.05 10.31
C MET A 216 -11.34 -13.50 9.83
N LEU A 217 -11.96 -13.74 8.68
CA LEU A 217 -12.09 -15.07 8.08
C LEU A 217 -10.79 -15.56 7.40
N THR A 218 -9.94 -14.64 6.93
CA THR A 218 -8.66 -14.95 6.26
C THR A 218 -7.43 -14.64 7.13
N GLU A 219 -7.61 -14.30 8.41
CA GLU A 219 -6.54 -13.99 9.36
C GLU A 219 -5.50 -15.12 9.53
N THR A 220 -5.94 -16.37 9.36
CA THR A 220 -5.12 -17.58 9.44
C THR A 220 -4.61 -18.07 8.08
N SER A 221 -4.77 -17.28 7.02
CA SER A 221 -4.49 -17.66 5.63
C SER A 221 -3.55 -16.64 4.98
N VAL A 222 -2.76 -17.06 3.99
CA VAL A 222 -1.76 -16.21 3.32
C VAL A 222 -2.31 -15.75 1.97
N ARG A 223 -2.20 -14.46 1.62
CA ARG A 223 -2.61 -13.97 0.28
C ARG A 223 -1.74 -14.58 -0.82
N ALA A 224 -2.30 -14.81 -2.01
CA ALA A 224 -1.53 -15.22 -3.19
C ALA A 224 -0.43 -14.20 -3.56
N SER A 225 -0.64 -12.93 -3.22
CA SER A 225 0.32 -11.82 -3.39
C SER A 225 1.38 -11.70 -2.27
N ASP A 226 1.49 -12.67 -1.35
CA ASP A 226 2.61 -12.74 -0.40
C ASP A 226 3.88 -13.22 -1.12
N ARG A 227 5.04 -12.60 -0.86
CA ARG A 227 6.32 -12.99 -1.49
C ARG A 227 6.63 -14.48 -1.41
N ARG A 228 6.17 -15.17 -0.35
CA ARG A 228 6.28 -16.64 -0.19
C ARG A 228 5.42 -17.41 -1.18
N ALA A 229 4.18 -16.96 -1.38
CA ALA A 229 3.23 -17.58 -2.30
C ALA A 229 3.64 -17.35 -3.76
N VAL A 230 4.17 -16.16 -4.08
CA VAL A 230 4.79 -15.85 -5.38
C VAL A 230 6.02 -16.74 -5.62
N PHE A 231 6.93 -16.83 -4.64
CA PHE A 231 8.15 -17.63 -4.78
C PHE A 231 7.90 -19.13 -4.99
N VAL A 232 6.93 -19.72 -4.28
CA VAL A 232 6.56 -21.14 -4.46
C VAL A 232 5.75 -21.33 -5.75
N GLY A 233 4.83 -20.41 -6.06
CA GLY A 233 3.86 -20.52 -7.14
C GLY A 233 2.61 -21.30 -6.73
N VAL A 234 1.44 -20.82 -7.15
CA VAL A 234 0.14 -21.41 -6.77
C VAL A 234 0.01 -22.87 -7.25
N GLU A 235 0.45 -23.16 -8.49
CA GLU A 235 0.40 -24.52 -9.05
C GLU A 235 1.21 -25.54 -8.23
N ALA A 236 2.36 -25.12 -7.68
CA ALA A 236 3.20 -25.97 -6.83
C ALA A 236 2.55 -26.20 -5.45
N TYR A 237 1.90 -25.16 -4.90
CA TYR A 237 1.14 -25.24 -3.65
C TYR A 237 -0.07 -26.19 -3.77
N GLU A 238 -0.85 -26.08 -4.85
CA GLU A 238 -1.97 -26.98 -5.13
C GLU A 238 -1.49 -28.42 -5.41
N THR A 239 -0.39 -28.59 -6.15
CA THR A 239 0.24 -29.90 -6.40
C THR A 239 0.71 -30.58 -5.10
N ALA A 240 1.15 -29.79 -4.12
CA ALA A 240 1.51 -30.26 -2.78
C ALA A 240 0.29 -30.51 -1.85
N GLY A 241 -0.94 -30.37 -2.36
CA GLY A 241 -2.18 -30.60 -1.63
C GLY A 241 -2.71 -29.40 -0.83
N GLY A 242 -2.29 -28.18 -1.18
CA GLY A 242 -2.81 -26.94 -0.59
C GLY A 242 -4.16 -26.50 -1.19
N THR A 243 -5.02 -25.90 -0.37
CA THR A 243 -6.31 -25.34 -0.79
C THR A 243 -6.20 -23.84 -1.07
N MET A 244 -6.79 -23.39 -2.18
CA MET A 244 -7.05 -21.97 -2.45
C MET A 244 -8.47 -21.56 -2.05
N LEU A 245 -8.57 -20.44 -1.34
CA LEU A 245 -9.81 -19.73 -1.02
C LEU A 245 -9.95 -18.52 -1.95
N HIS A 246 -11.16 -18.29 -2.48
CA HIS A 246 -11.46 -17.20 -3.41
C HIS A 246 -12.75 -16.47 -3.03
N ASP A 247 -12.76 -15.15 -3.27
CA ASP A 247 -14.00 -14.35 -3.20
C ASP A 247 -14.70 -14.36 -4.58
N LEU A 248 -15.98 -14.72 -4.60
CA LEU A 248 -16.80 -14.76 -5.82
C LEU A 248 -17.57 -13.44 -6.06
N PHE A 249 -17.38 -12.44 -5.19
CA PHE A 249 -18.14 -11.18 -5.13
C PHE A 249 -17.26 -9.93 -5.20
N GLN A 250 -15.95 -10.04 -4.97
CA GLN A 250 -14.95 -8.98 -5.14
C GLN A 250 -13.68 -9.56 -5.76
N GLY A 251 -12.84 -8.72 -6.37
CA GLY A 251 -11.48 -9.13 -6.75
C GLY A 251 -10.67 -9.45 -5.50
N ASP A 252 -9.93 -10.55 -5.52
CA ASP A 252 -9.23 -11.13 -4.38
C ASP A 252 -7.70 -11.19 -4.55
N ASP A 253 -7.17 -10.54 -5.59
CA ASP A 253 -5.75 -10.46 -5.92
C ASP A 253 -5.07 -11.84 -6.05
N GLY A 254 -5.84 -12.85 -6.51
CA GLY A 254 -5.41 -14.24 -6.64
C GLY A 254 -5.83 -15.14 -5.47
N GLY A 255 -6.51 -14.60 -4.45
CA GLY A 255 -7.10 -15.36 -3.34
C GLY A 255 -6.17 -15.59 -2.15
N TRP A 256 -6.50 -16.60 -1.35
CA TRP A 256 -5.78 -16.93 -0.11
C TRP A 256 -5.47 -18.43 -0.01
N LEU A 257 -4.22 -18.74 0.33
CA LEU A 257 -3.70 -20.07 0.65
C LEU A 257 -4.17 -20.45 2.07
N GLU A 258 -4.96 -21.52 2.18
CA GLU A 258 -5.64 -21.93 3.42
C GLU A 258 -4.66 -22.38 4.52
N ASN A 259 -3.54 -23.00 4.14
CA ASN A 259 -2.59 -23.66 5.04
C ASN A 259 -1.19 -23.00 4.96
N PRO A 260 -0.85 -22.07 5.89
CA PRO A 260 0.47 -21.43 5.94
C PRO A 260 1.61 -22.41 6.23
N ALA A 261 1.38 -23.42 7.07
CA ALA A 261 2.41 -24.40 7.47
C ALA A 261 2.80 -25.38 6.35
N LEU A 262 2.00 -25.48 5.29
CA LEU A 262 2.41 -26.08 4.01
C LEU A 262 3.26 -25.12 3.20
N LEU A 263 2.85 -23.85 3.09
CA LEU A 263 3.58 -22.81 2.34
C LEU A 263 4.99 -22.61 2.91
N ASP A 264 5.11 -22.37 4.21
CA ASP A 264 6.40 -22.11 4.87
C ASP A 264 7.38 -23.28 4.71
N ARG A 265 6.86 -24.52 4.60
CA ARG A 265 7.68 -25.71 4.29
C ARG A 265 8.16 -25.71 2.85
N LEU A 266 7.27 -25.48 1.88
CA LEU A 266 7.62 -25.43 0.46
C LEU A 266 8.60 -24.29 0.14
N VAL A 267 8.46 -23.14 0.80
CA VAL A 267 9.43 -22.03 0.70
C VAL A 267 10.78 -22.48 1.26
N SER A 268 10.81 -23.14 2.43
CA SER A 268 12.05 -23.62 3.05
C SER A 268 12.74 -24.70 2.20
N GLU A 269 11.97 -25.67 1.68
CA GLU A 269 12.46 -26.74 0.80
C GLU A 269 13.02 -26.17 -0.51
N LYS A 270 12.34 -25.17 -1.11
CA LYS A 270 12.83 -24.51 -2.33
C LYS A 270 14.06 -23.63 -2.05
N LEU A 271 14.07 -22.79 -1.01
CA LEU A 271 15.24 -21.98 -0.64
C LEU A 271 16.46 -22.85 -0.29
N GLN A 272 16.25 -24.00 0.35
CA GLN A 272 17.31 -24.98 0.62
C GLN A 272 17.89 -25.55 -0.67
N ALA A 273 17.06 -25.90 -1.66
CA ALA A 273 17.52 -26.40 -2.95
C ALA A 273 18.33 -25.35 -3.75
N GLU A 274 17.90 -24.09 -3.74
CA GLU A 274 18.67 -22.98 -4.35
C GLU A 274 20.00 -22.76 -3.60
N ALA A 275 20.00 -22.81 -2.26
CA ALA A 275 21.22 -22.70 -1.45
C ALA A 275 22.19 -23.88 -1.68
N GLU A 276 21.69 -25.09 -1.90
CA GLU A 276 22.51 -26.26 -2.28
C GLU A 276 23.09 -26.13 -3.69
N ALA A 277 22.39 -25.48 -4.63
CA ALA A 277 22.97 -25.14 -5.93
C ALA A 277 24.10 -24.11 -5.79
N ILE A 278 23.89 -23.04 -5.01
CA ILE A 278 24.88 -21.99 -4.74
C ILE A 278 26.09 -22.53 -3.96
N ALA A 279 25.91 -23.55 -3.10
CA ALA A 279 27.02 -24.22 -2.42
C ALA A 279 28.03 -24.84 -3.38
N THR A 280 27.63 -25.22 -4.61
CA THR A 280 28.55 -25.73 -5.63
C THR A 280 29.53 -24.69 -6.17
N GLU A 281 29.28 -23.40 -5.92
CA GLU A 281 30.21 -22.30 -6.23
C GLU A 281 31.44 -22.27 -5.29
N GLY A 282 31.38 -22.95 -4.13
CA GLY A 282 32.51 -23.13 -3.21
C GLY A 282 32.54 -22.20 -1.99
N TRP A 283 31.48 -21.42 -1.75
CA TRP A 283 31.37 -20.51 -0.59
C TRP A 283 31.55 -21.25 0.75
N LYS A 284 32.19 -20.59 1.71
CA LYS A 284 32.48 -21.15 3.05
C LYS A 284 31.22 -21.40 3.87
N TRP A 285 30.30 -20.43 3.85
CA TRP A 285 29.00 -20.50 4.51
C TRP A 285 27.91 -19.92 3.60
N ILE A 286 26.68 -20.41 3.76
CA ILE A 286 25.49 -19.80 3.16
C ILE A 286 24.45 -19.58 4.24
N GLU A 287 23.91 -18.37 4.29
CA GLU A 287 22.89 -17.97 5.27
C GLU A 287 21.57 -17.73 4.53
N VAL A 288 20.59 -18.60 4.82
CA VAL A 288 19.28 -18.60 4.19
C VAL A 288 18.27 -17.96 5.13
N SER A 289 17.60 -16.89 4.69
CA SER A 289 16.55 -16.22 5.46
C SER A 289 15.36 -15.86 4.58
N LEU A 290 14.15 -15.82 5.16
CA LEU A 290 12.97 -15.27 4.49
C LEU A 290 12.99 -13.74 4.41
N ASP A 291 13.81 -13.10 5.26
CA ASP A 291 13.94 -11.66 5.38
C ASP A 291 15.35 -11.32 5.86
N LEU A 292 16.06 -10.43 5.16
CA LEU A 292 17.32 -9.87 5.64
C LEU A 292 17.04 -8.54 6.34
N PRO A 293 17.36 -8.38 7.64
CA PRO A 293 17.14 -7.13 8.33
C PRO A 293 17.99 -6.01 7.72
N TYR A 294 17.54 -4.76 7.84
CA TYR A 294 18.36 -3.62 7.46
C TYR A 294 19.68 -3.63 8.24
N GLY A 295 20.81 -3.68 7.52
CA GLY A 295 22.13 -3.92 8.11
C GLY A 295 22.52 -5.39 8.29
N TYR A 296 21.95 -6.34 7.53
CA TYR A 296 22.41 -7.75 7.54
C TYR A 296 23.92 -7.90 7.21
N SER A 297 24.49 -6.95 6.47
CA SER A 297 25.92 -6.86 6.14
C SER A 297 26.79 -6.17 7.21
N HIS A 298 26.19 -5.74 8.32
CA HIS A 298 26.87 -4.95 9.36
C HIS A 298 27.95 -5.79 10.07
N GLY A 299 29.20 -5.36 9.95
CA GLY A 299 30.37 -6.08 10.48
C GLY A 299 30.96 -7.13 9.53
N LEU A 300 30.47 -7.22 8.29
CA LEU A 300 30.99 -8.13 7.26
C LEU A 300 31.77 -7.34 6.18
N ARG A 301 32.96 -7.82 5.80
CA ARG A 301 33.70 -7.20 4.69
C ARG A 301 33.17 -7.75 3.37
N ARG A 302 32.67 -6.87 2.51
CA ARG A 302 32.26 -7.21 1.14
C ARG A 302 33.50 -7.37 0.25
N LEU A 303 33.54 -8.41 -0.55
CA LEU A 303 34.54 -8.60 -1.60
C LEU A 303 34.27 -7.67 -2.79
N SER A 304 35.32 -7.21 -3.45
CA SER A 304 35.22 -6.68 -4.81
C SER A 304 35.30 -7.85 -5.78
N GLY A 305 34.45 -7.86 -6.80
CA GLY A 305 34.49 -8.85 -7.87
C GLY A 305 34.32 -8.16 -9.22
N ASP A 306 34.96 -8.70 -10.26
CA ASP A 306 34.87 -8.15 -11.61
C ASP A 306 33.59 -8.64 -12.30
N PRO A 307 32.80 -7.78 -12.97
CA PRO A 307 31.61 -8.22 -13.69
C PRO A 307 31.99 -9.19 -14.81
N ALA A 308 31.30 -10.33 -14.88
CA ALA A 308 31.56 -11.35 -15.89
C ALA A 308 31.44 -10.75 -17.31
N PRO A 309 32.44 -10.97 -18.20
CA PRO A 309 32.43 -10.36 -19.53
C PRO A 309 31.17 -10.75 -20.32
N MET A 310 30.67 -9.81 -21.10
CA MET A 310 29.56 -10.05 -22.02
C MET A 310 30.05 -10.93 -23.17
N THR A 311 29.32 -11.99 -23.50
CA THR A 311 29.61 -12.82 -24.68
C THR A 311 29.17 -12.12 -25.96
N ASP A 312 29.74 -12.51 -27.11
CA ASP A 312 29.40 -11.92 -28.41
C ASP A 312 27.89 -12.05 -28.74
N ASP A 313 27.25 -13.16 -28.34
CA ASP A 313 25.81 -13.40 -28.53
C ASP A 313 24.94 -12.53 -27.61
N GLU A 314 25.35 -12.33 -26.34
CA GLU A 314 24.66 -11.42 -25.41
C GLU A 314 24.80 -9.96 -25.84
N GLY A 315 25.99 -9.55 -26.31
CA GLY A 315 26.24 -8.21 -26.84
C GLY A 315 25.44 -7.94 -28.12
N ALA A 316 25.28 -8.94 -28.99
CA ALA A 316 24.40 -8.86 -30.16
C ALA A 316 22.91 -8.77 -29.76
N ALA A 317 22.50 -9.45 -28.68
CA ALA A 317 21.13 -9.35 -28.16
C ALA A 317 20.85 -7.97 -27.54
N HIS A 318 21.75 -7.46 -26.71
CA HIS A 318 21.65 -6.12 -26.10
C HIS A 318 21.63 -5.01 -27.17
N ALA A 319 22.58 -5.05 -28.12
CA ALA A 319 22.61 -4.10 -29.22
C ALA A 319 21.35 -4.12 -30.08
N LYS A 320 20.67 -5.28 -30.18
CA LYS A 320 19.36 -5.39 -30.85
C LYS A 320 18.24 -4.76 -30.01
N LEU A 321 18.18 -5.03 -28.70
CA LEU A 321 17.19 -4.44 -27.79
C LEU A 321 17.32 -2.91 -27.74
N LEU A 322 18.54 -2.40 -27.63
CA LEU A 322 18.84 -0.96 -27.66
C LEU A 322 18.49 -0.30 -29.01
N ALA A 323 18.63 -1.02 -30.12
CA ALA A 323 18.18 -0.55 -31.43
C ALA A 323 16.65 -0.56 -31.58
N GLU A 324 15.95 -1.50 -30.95
CA GLU A 324 14.48 -1.55 -30.92
C GLU A 324 13.92 -0.43 -30.02
N TYR A 325 14.52 -0.22 -28.83
CA TYR A 325 14.20 0.87 -27.91
C TYR A 325 14.35 2.25 -28.60
N ARG A 326 15.52 2.52 -29.20
CA ARG A 326 15.78 3.80 -29.87
C ARG A 326 14.90 4.04 -31.10
N ALA A 327 14.50 2.98 -31.80
CA ALA A 327 13.57 3.13 -32.93
C ALA A 327 12.17 3.55 -32.45
N LEU A 328 11.71 3.04 -31.30
CA LEU A 328 10.45 3.47 -30.67
C LEU A 328 10.56 4.88 -30.08
N GLU A 329 11.70 5.23 -29.47
CA GLU A 329 12.01 6.58 -28.98
C GLU A 329 12.00 7.62 -30.13
N GLU A 330 12.63 7.31 -31.28
CA GLU A 330 12.69 8.17 -32.46
C GLU A 330 11.35 8.22 -33.24
N GLU A 331 10.56 7.15 -33.28
CA GLU A 331 9.23 7.14 -33.93
C GLU A 331 8.20 8.00 -33.16
N TYR A 332 8.37 8.16 -31.85
CA TYR A 332 7.47 8.91 -30.98
C TYR A 332 8.05 10.24 -30.47
N GLU A 333 9.23 10.66 -30.95
CA GLU A 333 9.88 11.92 -30.57
C GLU A 333 8.94 13.13 -30.80
N GLY A 334 8.71 13.92 -29.74
CA GLY A 334 7.87 15.12 -29.79
C GLY A 334 6.36 14.90 -29.65
N GLN A 335 5.91 13.72 -29.21
CA GLN A 335 4.55 13.50 -28.72
C GLN A 335 4.49 13.71 -27.19
N ASP A 336 3.43 14.35 -26.68
CA ASP A 336 3.30 14.70 -25.25
C ASP A 336 2.99 13.48 -24.34
N GLU A 337 2.54 12.35 -24.90
CA GLU A 337 2.13 11.15 -24.18
C GLU A 337 2.31 9.91 -25.08
N PHE A 338 2.97 8.86 -24.59
CA PHE A 338 3.12 7.59 -25.32
C PHE A 338 1.82 6.78 -25.29
N PRO A 339 1.45 6.03 -26.35
CA PRO A 339 0.40 5.04 -26.25
C PRO A 339 0.74 3.96 -25.23
N GLU A 340 -0.25 3.49 -24.46
CA GLU A 340 -0.10 2.48 -23.39
C GLU A 340 0.59 1.18 -23.87
N GLU A 341 0.37 0.77 -25.13
CA GLU A 341 1.04 -0.38 -25.75
C GLU A 341 2.55 -0.14 -26.04
N ILE A 342 2.97 1.12 -26.22
CA ILE A 342 4.36 1.52 -26.49
C ILE A 342 5.11 1.76 -25.19
N ASP A 343 4.49 2.42 -24.21
CA ASP A 343 5.03 2.59 -22.85
C ASP A 343 5.35 1.23 -22.20
N ALA A 344 4.39 0.29 -22.24
CA ALA A 344 4.60 -1.08 -21.81
C ALA A 344 5.75 -1.78 -22.59
N ARG A 345 5.88 -1.51 -23.90
CA ARG A 345 6.93 -2.12 -24.72
C ARG A 345 8.33 -1.53 -24.43
N LEU A 346 8.43 -0.25 -24.14
CA LEU A 346 9.67 0.39 -23.69
C LEU A 346 10.10 -0.21 -22.35
N GLY A 347 9.18 -0.34 -21.38
CA GLY A 347 9.45 -1.02 -20.10
C GLY A 347 9.86 -2.49 -20.25
N GLU A 348 9.25 -3.26 -21.17
CA GLU A 348 9.72 -4.62 -21.50
C GLU A 348 11.17 -4.62 -22.03
N LEU A 349 11.55 -3.64 -22.86
CA LEU A 349 12.88 -3.53 -23.44
C LEU A 349 13.93 -3.09 -22.39
N GLU A 350 13.58 -2.14 -21.52
CA GLU A 350 14.45 -1.72 -20.39
C GLU A 350 14.74 -2.88 -19.45
N VAL A 351 13.70 -3.59 -18.99
CA VAL A 351 13.86 -4.78 -18.12
C VAL A 351 14.65 -5.90 -18.82
N ALA A 352 14.58 -6.01 -20.15
CA ALA A 352 15.37 -6.96 -20.92
C ALA A 352 16.85 -6.53 -21.07
N MET A 353 17.14 -5.22 -21.17
CA MET A 353 18.50 -4.69 -21.19
C MET A 353 19.15 -4.77 -19.80
N GLU A 354 18.45 -4.35 -18.74
CA GLU A 354 18.93 -4.44 -17.35
C GLU A 354 19.30 -5.89 -16.98
N LYS A 355 18.51 -6.89 -17.41
CA LYS A 355 18.80 -8.31 -17.20
C LYS A 355 20.05 -8.83 -17.94
N LEU A 356 20.53 -8.14 -18.98
CA LEU A 356 21.79 -8.44 -19.66
C LEU A 356 22.97 -7.68 -19.05
N ASP A 357 22.74 -6.44 -18.60
CA ASP A 357 23.74 -5.57 -17.97
C ASP A 357 24.03 -5.94 -16.51
N ALA A 358 23.09 -6.59 -15.81
CA ALA A 358 23.25 -7.14 -14.47
C ALA A 358 24.16 -8.38 -14.44
N ARG A 359 25.43 -8.22 -14.83
CA ARG A 359 26.43 -9.31 -14.90
C ARG A 359 26.69 -9.91 -13.51
N PRO A 360 26.80 -11.24 -13.38
CA PRO A 360 27.29 -11.85 -12.15
C PRO A 360 28.75 -11.42 -11.91
N LEU A 361 29.08 -11.09 -10.65
CA LEU A 361 30.45 -10.77 -10.27
C LEU A 361 31.28 -12.06 -10.15
N ILE A 362 32.43 -12.07 -10.81
CA ILE A 362 33.48 -13.09 -10.65
C ILE A 362 34.37 -12.66 -9.50
N PHE A 363 34.56 -13.57 -8.54
CA PHE A 363 35.46 -13.40 -7.40
C PHE A 363 36.64 -14.38 -7.54
N ASP A 364 37.79 -14.04 -6.96
CA ASP A 364 38.92 -14.96 -6.89
C ASP A 364 38.55 -16.20 -6.04
N ALA A 365 38.94 -17.38 -6.48
CA ALA A 365 38.69 -18.65 -5.79
C ALA A 365 39.29 -18.68 -4.36
N GLU A 366 40.41 -17.98 -4.13
CA GLU A 366 41.00 -17.83 -2.79
C GLU A 366 40.23 -16.85 -1.88
N GLU A 367 39.32 -16.04 -2.44
CA GLU A 367 38.37 -15.23 -1.66
C GLU A 367 37.04 -15.96 -1.44
N ILE A 368 36.52 -16.69 -2.44
CA ILE A 368 35.29 -17.48 -2.33
C ILE A 368 35.38 -18.49 -1.17
N ALA A 369 36.54 -19.15 -1.00
CA ALA A 369 36.77 -20.12 0.07
C ALA A 369 36.79 -19.53 1.50
N ARG A 370 36.78 -18.20 1.65
CA ARG A 370 36.69 -17.48 2.94
C ARG A 370 35.48 -16.55 3.08
N ALA A 371 34.75 -16.31 2.00
CA ALA A 371 33.49 -15.58 2.02
C ALA A 371 32.28 -16.52 2.03
N GLY A 372 31.12 -15.95 2.32
CA GLY A 372 29.82 -16.59 2.16
C GLY A 372 28.84 -15.75 1.34
N ALA A 373 27.62 -16.28 1.23
CA ALA A 373 26.51 -15.66 0.53
C ALA A 373 25.22 -15.68 1.37
N PHE A 374 24.41 -14.64 1.25
CA PHE A 374 23.04 -14.61 1.76
C PHE A 374 22.06 -15.00 0.66
N VAL A 375 21.09 -15.83 0.99
CA VAL A 375 19.97 -16.22 0.10
C VAL A 375 18.66 -15.78 0.76
N THR A 376 17.89 -14.94 0.07
CA THR A 376 16.62 -14.40 0.58
C THR A 376 15.58 -14.24 -0.52
N LEU A 377 14.34 -14.00 -0.11
CA LEU A 377 13.31 -13.46 -0.98
C LEU A 377 13.33 -11.93 -0.96
N ASP A 378 13.13 -11.33 -2.12
CA ASP A 378 13.03 -9.88 -2.27
C ASP A 378 11.61 -9.36 -1.88
N ARG A 379 11.30 -8.10 -2.23
CA ARG A 379 9.98 -7.48 -2.03
C ARG A 379 8.89 -7.95 -3.00
N TYR A 380 9.24 -8.59 -4.11
CA TYR A 380 8.31 -9.16 -5.09
C TYR A 380 8.10 -10.66 -4.91
N GLY A 381 9.05 -11.38 -4.31
CA GLY A 381 9.07 -12.84 -4.19
C GLY A 381 10.05 -13.54 -5.14
N GLU A 382 10.95 -12.78 -5.78
CA GLU A 382 12.07 -13.34 -6.54
C GLU A 382 13.26 -13.69 -5.60
N LEU A 383 14.15 -14.56 -6.09
CA LEU A 383 15.31 -15.04 -5.34
C LEU A 383 16.45 -14.02 -5.39
N ALA A 384 16.73 -13.36 -4.27
CA ALA A 384 17.87 -12.46 -4.14
C ALA A 384 19.05 -13.16 -3.47
N VAL A 385 20.21 -13.18 -4.15
CA VAL A 385 21.43 -13.85 -3.69
C VAL A 385 22.59 -12.86 -3.61
N TYR A 386 22.94 -12.48 -2.39
CA TYR A 386 24.01 -11.52 -2.11
C TYR A 386 25.31 -12.27 -1.80
N ARG A 387 26.23 -12.32 -2.78
CA ARG A 387 27.52 -13.03 -2.71
C ARG A 387 28.66 -12.16 -2.18
N GLY A 388 29.70 -12.80 -1.64
CA GLY A 388 30.98 -12.16 -1.34
C GLY A 388 31.04 -11.42 0.00
N PHE A 389 30.61 -12.04 1.10
CA PHE A 389 30.73 -11.48 2.46
C PHE A 389 31.69 -12.30 3.32
N VAL A 390 32.75 -11.68 3.84
CA VAL A 390 33.69 -12.30 4.79
C VAL A 390 33.28 -11.92 6.21
N ARG A 391 33.17 -12.91 7.11
CA ARG A 391 32.93 -12.70 8.55
C ARG A 391 34.26 -12.38 9.27
N PRO A 392 34.26 -11.64 10.38
CA PRO A 392 35.50 -11.30 11.10
C PRO A 392 36.34 -12.51 11.54
N GLU A 393 35.70 -13.64 11.84
CA GLU A 393 36.37 -14.91 12.16
C GLU A 393 36.94 -15.66 10.94
N ASP A 394 36.54 -15.27 9.73
CA ASP A 394 36.95 -15.85 8.45
C ASP A 394 38.05 -15.04 7.73
N GLU A 395 38.39 -13.86 8.24
CA GLU A 395 39.52 -13.05 7.77
C GLU A 395 40.85 -13.82 7.92
N PRO A 396 41.80 -13.67 6.97
CA PRO A 396 43.13 -14.24 7.13
C PRO A 396 43.83 -13.57 8.32
N ARG A 397 44.18 -14.36 9.35
CA ARG A 397 45.18 -13.93 10.33
C ARG A 397 46.49 -13.73 9.59
N GLU A 398 47.17 -12.61 9.82
CA GLU A 398 48.53 -12.40 9.34
C GLU A 398 49.51 -13.31 10.11
N ASP A 399 49.60 -14.58 9.70
CA ASP A 399 50.68 -15.48 10.10
C ASP A 399 51.99 -14.93 9.51
N ALA A 400 52.69 -14.14 10.33
CA ALA A 400 53.88 -13.36 9.97
C ALA A 400 55.08 -14.25 9.57
N ASN A 401 55.06 -14.73 8.33
CA ASN A 401 55.92 -15.81 7.86
C ASN A 401 57.31 -15.35 7.41
N VAL A 402 58.14 -14.94 8.38
CA VAL A 402 59.57 -14.65 8.16
C VAL A 402 60.40 -15.94 8.18
N HIS A 403 60.48 -16.57 7.00
CA HIS A 403 61.52 -17.51 6.56
C HIS A 403 62.18 -18.46 7.59
N SER A 404 61.64 -19.68 7.70
CA SER A 404 62.33 -20.91 7.21
C SER A 404 61.34 -22.08 7.33
N GLY A 405 61.16 -22.96 6.34
CA GLY A 405 62.21 -23.59 5.53
C GLY A 405 62.58 -24.92 6.20
N GLU A 406 61.74 -25.95 6.05
CA GLU A 406 62.03 -27.13 5.21
C GLU A 406 63.08 -28.09 5.81
N LEU A 407 62.95 -29.42 5.79
CA LEU A 407 62.02 -30.32 5.07
C LEU A 407 62.05 -31.73 5.71
N ALA A 408 61.12 -32.60 5.31
CA ALA A 408 61.13 -34.08 5.37
C ALA A 408 61.50 -34.77 6.71
N ALA A 409 60.61 -35.51 7.39
CA ALA A 409 59.82 -36.69 6.98
C ALA A 409 60.63 -37.99 6.80
N ASP A 410 60.47 -38.92 7.74
CA ASP A 410 60.45 -40.38 7.55
C ASP A 410 59.72 -41.01 8.76
N GLY A 411 58.92 -42.07 8.68
CA GLY A 411 58.45 -42.78 7.49
C GLY A 411 58.43 -44.31 7.59
N GLN A 412 58.13 -44.91 8.75
CA GLN A 412 57.83 -46.35 8.91
C GLN A 412 57.25 -46.66 10.30
N ARG A 413 56.51 -47.76 10.58
CA ARG A 413 55.65 -48.66 9.77
C ARG A 413 55.11 -49.80 10.67
N ALA A 414 53.82 -50.13 10.54
CA ALA A 414 53.20 -51.43 10.88
C ALA A 414 53.08 -51.85 12.37
N GLU A 415 52.04 -52.60 12.81
CA GLU A 415 50.80 -53.02 12.12
C GLU A 415 49.71 -53.50 13.11
N LEU A 416 48.45 -53.46 12.65
CA LEU A 416 47.30 -54.32 13.03
C LEU A 416 46.70 -54.18 14.47
N SER A 417 45.38 -54.11 14.66
CA SER A 417 44.22 -54.27 13.74
C SER A 417 43.05 -53.33 14.05
N ALA A 418 42.30 -52.95 13.01
CA ALA A 418 40.89 -52.50 13.09
C ALA A 418 39.96 -53.76 13.19
N PRO A 419 38.68 -53.87 12.72
CA PRO A 419 37.88 -53.08 11.73
C PRO A 419 36.50 -52.60 12.27
N ASN A 420 35.62 -51.87 11.57
CA ASN A 420 35.66 -50.97 10.39
C ASN A 420 34.39 -50.05 10.50
N SER A 421 34.43 -48.77 10.07
CA SER A 421 33.99 -48.24 8.74
C SER A 421 32.49 -48.44 8.41
N VAL A 422 31.81 -47.60 7.63
CA VAL A 422 32.25 -46.67 6.56
C VAL A 422 31.49 -45.34 6.75
N ASP A 423 32.13 -44.17 6.89
CA ASP A 423 32.87 -43.34 5.91
C ASP A 423 32.03 -42.76 4.76
N GLY A 424 32.20 -41.46 4.48
CA GLY A 424 31.41 -40.71 3.50
C GLY A 424 31.93 -39.29 3.31
N ILE A 425 32.66 -39.08 2.21
CA ILE A 425 33.38 -37.83 1.88
C ILE A 425 32.40 -36.68 1.56
N GLY A 426 32.73 -35.46 2.02
CA GLY A 426 32.12 -34.23 1.52
C GLY A 426 32.83 -32.96 2.00
N ASN A 427 33.35 -32.15 1.08
CA ASN A 427 33.56 -30.73 1.33
C ASN A 427 32.18 -30.06 1.30
N GLY A 428 31.59 -29.80 2.47
CA GLY A 428 30.27 -29.19 2.58
C GLY A 428 30.34 -27.74 3.04
N THR A 429 29.78 -26.82 2.25
CA THR A 429 29.44 -25.46 2.68
C THR A 429 28.58 -25.50 3.93
N VAL A 430 28.90 -24.69 4.94
CA VAL A 430 28.16 -24.71 6.21
C VAL A 430 26.88 -23.88 6.07
N ILE A 431 25.73 -24.57 6.02
CA ILE A 431 24.40 -23.97 6.10
C ILE A 431 23.97 -23.94 7.57
N THR A 432 23.74 -22.76 8.13
CA THR A 432 23.36 -22.59 9.55
C THR A 432 21.90 -22.20 9.73
N ALA A 433 21.14 -23.03 10.44
CA ALA A 433 19.78 -22.70 10.90
C ALA A 433 19.67 -22.91 12.43
N ALA A 434 19.03 -21.96 13.13
CA ALA A 434 18.70 -22.02 14.57
C ALA A 434 19.87 -22.50 15.49
N GLY A 435 21.06 -21.92 15.31
CA GLY A 435 22.31 -22.50 15.80
C GLY A 435 22.56 -22.45 17.31
N GLN A 436 23.28 -23.47 17.82
CA GLN A 436 24.04 -23.40 19.07
C GLN A 436 25.15 -24.48 19.12
N ALA A 437 26.31 -24.14 19.68
CA ALA A 437 27.38 -25.09 20.03
C ALA A 437 28.15 -24.58 21.26
N LEU A 438 28.51 -25.48 22.19
CA LEU A 438 29.18 -25.15 23.46
C LEU A 438 30.02 -26.33 23.96
N GLY A 439 31.18 -26.06 24.58
CA GLY A 439 31.93 -27.04 25.38
C GLY A 439 33.45 -26.89 25.28
N ALA A 440 34.07 -26.20 26.25
CA ALA A 440 35.51 -26.05 26.36
C ALA A 440 36.13 -27.01 27.40
N ASN A 441 37.42 -27.33 27.25
CA ASN A 441 38.35 -27.64 28.35
C ASN A 441 39.80 -27.64 27.83
N VAL A 442 40.76 -27.19 28.65
CA VAL A 442 42.20 -27.05 28.33
C VAL A 442 43.04 -27.81 29.36
N PRO A 443 44.11 -28.55 28.96
CA PRO A 443 45.12 -29.11 29.87
C PRO A 443 46.45 -28.32 29.88
N GLU A 444 47.27 -28.56 30.92
CA GLU A 444 48.57 -27.92 31.23
C GLU A 444 49.76 -28.88 30.91
N ASP A 445 51.01 -28.45 30.65
CA ASP A 445 51.56 -27.09 30.45
C ASP A 445 52.24 -26.99 29.05
N GLU A 446 53.55 -27.05 28.75
CA GLU A 446 54.83 -27.08 29.50
C GLU A 446 55.69 -25.83 29.16
N ASP A 447 56.91 -25.69 29.68
CA ASP A 447 57.75 -24.48 29.57
C ASP A 447 58.84 -24.58 28.48
N ASP A 448 58.62 -23.94 27.33
CA ASP A 448 59.65 -23.68 26.31
C ASP A 448 59.88 -22.16 26.21
N GLY A 449 61.13 -21.74 25.97
CA GLY A 449 61.69 -20.45 26.40
C GLY A 449 61.16 -19.16 25.74
N ALA A 450 60.07 -19.23 24.98
CA ALA A 450 59.32 -18.06 24.55
C ALA A 450 58.51 -17.48 25.73
N LEU A 451 58.30 -16.16 25.74
CA LEU A 451 57.43 -15.54 26.75
C LEU A 451 55.98 -16.00 26.51
N LYS A 452 55.47 -16.89 27.38
CA LYS A 452 54.06 -17.30 27.39
C LYS A 452 53.17 -16.04 27.40
N PRO A 453 52.10 -15.99 26.58
CA PRO A 453 51.23 -14.83 26.51
C PRO A 453 50.63 -14.53 27.88
N LEU A 454 50.49 -13.24 28.21
CA LEU A 454 49.92 -12.81 29.49
C LEU A 454 48.51 -13.41 29.65
N PRO A 455 48.16 -13.98 30.81
CA PRO A 455 46.82 -14.50 31.05
C PRO A 455 45.75 -13.46 30.71
N GLU A 456 44.69 -13.86 30.01
CA GLU A 456 43.64 -12.96 29.50
C GLU A 456 43.13 -11.98 30.58
N ARG A 457 42.85 -12.51 31.78
CA ARG A 457 42.46 -11.69 32.94
C ARG A 457 43.49 -10.62 33.31
N LEU A 458 44.79 -10.94 33.28
CA LEU A 458 45.85 -9.97 33.53
C LEU A 458 45.95 -8.95 32.39
N VAL A 459 45.72 -9.36 31.14
CA VAL A 459 45.59 -8.42 30.01
C VAL A 459 44.42 -7.45 30.27
N MET A 460 43.24 -7.93 30.66
CA MET A 460 42.09 -7.07 31.02
C MET A 460 42.39 -6.12 32.18
N GLU A 461 43.03 -6.61 33.25
CA GLU A 461 43.38 -5.79 34.42
C GLU A 461 44.44 -4.72 34.05
N LEU A 462 45.40 -5.03 33.17
CA LEU A 462 46.39 -4.07 32.67
C LEU A 462 45.82 -3.08 31.63
N THR A 463 44.93 -3.52 30.73
CA THR A 463 44.28 -2.62 29.77
C THR A 463 43.27 -1.71 30.45
N ALA A 464 42.62 -2.12 31.54
CA ALA A 464 41.82 -1.22 32.37
C ALA A 464 42.67 -0.06 32.95
N HIS A 465 43.90 -0.34 33.42
CA HIS A 465 44.84 0.69 33.84
C HIS A 465 45.28 1.59 32.66
N ARG A 466 45.57 1.01 31.49
CA ARG A 466 45.89 1.76 30.26
C ARG A 466 44.76 2.70 29.86
N THR A 467 43.51 2.24 29.89
CA THR A 467 42.32 3.03 29.57
C THR A 467 42.11 4.17 30.55
N LEU A 468 42.33 3.96 31.85
CA LEU A 468 42.26 5.03 32.85
C LEU A 468 43.35 6.09 32.65
N ALA A 469 44.59 5.68 32.35
CA ALA A 469 45.69 6.59 32.05
C ALA A 469 45.44 7.38 30.74
N LEU A 470 44.90 6.72 29.70
CA LEU A 470 44.56 7.37 28.44
C LEU A 470 43.45 8.41 28.61
N ARG A 471 42.45 8.15 29.47
CA ARG A 471 41.40 9.12 29.84
C ARG A 471 41.96 10.38 30.51
N GLU A 472 42.99 10.25 31.35
CA GLU A 472 43.68 11.42 31.94
C GLU A 472 44.44 12.23 30.87
N ALA A 473 45.22 11.55 30.04
CA ALA A 473 46.06 12.18 29.02
C ALA A 473 45.22 12.91 27.95
N VAL A 474 44.16 12.27 27.44
CA VAL A 474 43.23 12.89 26.47
C VAL A 474 42.40 13.99 27.13
N GLY A 475 41.95 13.80 28.39
CA GLY A 475 41.22 14.82 29.15
C GLY A 475 42.01 16.09 29.44
N ARG A 476 43.34 16.07 29.24
CA ARG A 476 44.24 17.24 29.35
C ARG A 476 44.75 17.75 28.00
N SER A 477 44.30 17.16 26.89
CA SER A 477 44.80 17.43 25.54
C SER A 477 43.64 17.74 24.58
N PRO A 478 43.05 18.96 24.62
CA PRO A 478 41.83 19.29 23.86
C PRO A 478 41.96 19.10 22.35
N ASP A 479 43.16 19.34 21.79
CA ASP A 479 43.48 19.13 20.37
C ASP A 479 43.38 17.65 19.98
N VAL A 480 44.01 16.77 20.76
CA VAL A 480 43.94 15.30 20.59
C VAL A 480 42.51 14.78 20.81
N ALA A 481 41.77 15.37 21.75
CA ALA A 481 40.37 15.03 22.00
C ALA A 481 39.45 15.41 20.82
N LEU A 482 39.69 16.57 20.18
CA LEU A 482 38.99 16.99 18.97
C LEU A 482 39.34 16.08 17.78
N THR A 483 40.62 15.75 17.60
CA THR A 483 41.07 14.84 16.52
C THR A 483 40.49 13.43 16.69
N LEU A 484 40.42 12.91 17.92
CA LEU A 484 39.79 11.62 18.23
C LEU A 484 38.26 11.64 18.02
N LEU A 485 37.59 12.75 18.36
CA LEU A 485 36.17 12.94 18.07
C LEU A 485 35.92 12.99 16.55
N LEU A 486 36.76 13.71 15.80
CA LEU A 486 36.68 13.78 14.35
C LEU A 486 36.92 12.42 13.69
N LEU A 487 37.96 11.68 14.07
CA LEU A 487 38.21 10.33 13.56
C LEU A 487 36.97 9.44 13.74
N ARG A 488 36.36 9.48 14.95
CA ARG A 488 35.18 8.68 15.26
C ARG A 488 33.95 9.11 14.45
N LEU A 489 33.69 10.41 14.33
CA LEU A 489 32.53 10.93 13.62
C LEU A 489 32.65 10.82 12.09
N VAL A 490 33.84 11.05 11.53
CA VAL A 490 34.09 10.82 10.10
C VAL A 490 33.85 9.35 9.74
N ASN A 491 34.39 8.41 10.52
CA ASN A 491 34.15 6.99 10.28
C ASN A 491 32.69 6.55 10.48
N ASP A 492 31.89 7.27 11.29
CA ASP A 492 30.42 7.02 11.42
C ASP A 492 29.60 7.67 10.30
N THR A 493 30.02 8.83 9.78
CA THR A 493 29.27 9.61 8.78
C THR A 493 29.60 9.19 7.34
N PHE A 494 30.85 8.84 7.04
CA PHE A 494 31.31 8.48 5.69
C PHE A 494 31.56 6.98 5.48
N ARG A 495 31.40 6.13 6.51
CA ARG A 495 31.48 4.67 6.35
C ARG A 495 30.35 3.97 7.07
N THR A 496 29.82 2.90 6.48
CA THR A 496 28.83 2.01 7.11
C THR A 496 29.48 1.01 8.10
N SER A 497 30.57 1.41 8.76
CA SER A 497 31.30 0.56 9.71
C SER A 497 30.49 0.32 10.98
N SER A 498 30.68 -0.85 11.59
CA SER A 498 30.11 -1.12 12.90
C SER A 498 30.70 -0.23 13.98
N SER A 499 29.84 0.28 14.88
CA SER A 499 30.25 1.03 16.08
C SER A 499 30.93 0.17 17.16
N VAL A 500 31.34 -1.05 16.80
CA VAL A 500 31.91 -2.08 17.67
C VAL A 500 33.41 -2.18 17.36
N GLY A 501 34.25 -1.84 18.35
CA GLY A 501 35.71 -1.95 18.26
C GLY A 501 36.48 -0.62 18.31
N SER A 502 35.81 0.53 18.12
CA SER A 502 36.46 1.84 18.30
C SER A 502 36.78 2.12 19.78
N CYS A 503 37.86 2.86 20.05
CA CYS A 503 38.25 3.25 21.40
C CYS A 503 37.48 4.45 21.98
N LEU A 504 36.60 5.09 21.19
CA LEU A 504 35.74 6.19 21.61
C LEU A 504 34.26 5.85 21.39
N GLU A 505 33.50 5.68 22.47
CA GLU A 505 32.05 5.50 22.46
C GLU A 505 31.32 6.83 22.25
N VAL A 506 31.36 7.35 21.01
CA VAL A 506 30.55 8.48 20.53
C VAL A 506 30.01 8.13 19.15
N SER A 507 28.82 8.63 18.81
CA SER A 507 28.24 8.61 17.46
C SER A 507 27.24 9.75 17.27
N VAL A 508 27.01 10.13 16.02
CA VAL A 508 25.85 10.96 15.62
C VAL A 508 24.77 10.03 15.11
N ARG A 509 23.58 10.09 15.71
CA ARG A 509 22.42 9.35 15.20
C ARG A 509 21.81 10.11 14.02
N HIS A 510 22.09 9.66 12.80
CA HIS A 510 21.48 10.19 11.58
C HIS A 510 19.95 10.18 11.69
N VAL A 511 19.33 11.29 11.28
CA VAL A 511 17.90 11.55 11.46
C VAL A 511 17.11 11.18 10.22
N TYR A 512 16.31 10.12 10.30
CA TYR A 512 15.38 9.76 9.24
C TYR A 512 14.11 10.62 9.30
N MET A 513 13.85 11.38 8.23
CA MET A 513 12.63 12.18 8.09
C MET A 513 11.48 11.31 7.58
N SER A 514 10.55 10.96 8.47
CA SER A 514 9.49 9.96 8.19
C SER A 514 8.30 10.48 7.38
N ALA A 515 8.15 11.81 7.28
CA ALA A 515 7.21 12.48 6.38
C ALA A 515 7.97 13.54 5.59
N GLN A 516 7.86 13.51 4.27
CA GLN A 516 8.59 14.38 3.35
C GLN A 516 7.66 14.86 2.23
N ALA A 517 8.01 15.97 1.59
CA ALA A 517 7.45 16.35 0.30
C ALA A 517 8.27 15.70 -0.83
N SER A 518 7.64 15.38 -1.96
CA SER A 518 8.26 14.64 -3.08
C SER A 518 9.43 15.38 -3.74
N ASP A 519 9.39 16.71 -3.65
CA ASP A 519 10.35 17.71 -4.12
C ASP A 519 11.49 17.98 -3.13
N LEU A 520 11.44 17.45 -1.89
CA LEU A 520 12.44 17.75 -0.85
C LEU A 520 13.86 17.37 -1.27
N LYS A 521 14.02 16.23 -1.97
CA LYS A 521 15.31 15.76 -2.52
C LYS A 521 15.89 16.70 -3.60
N ASP A 522 15.03 17.44 -4.30
CA ASP A 522 15.40 18.30 -5.43
C ASP A 522 15.62 19.75 -5.00
N SER A 523 15.35 20.06 -3.71
CA SER A 523 15.52 21.37 -3.12
C SER A 523 16.98 21.86 -3.14
N VAL A 524 17.16 23.19 -3.07
CA VAL A 524 18.49 23.83 -3.05
C VAL A 524 19.29 23.37 -1.82
N VAL A 525 18.65 23.28 -0.65
CA VAL A 525 19.31 22.85 0.59
C VAL A 525 19.70 21.38 0.61
N ALA A 526 18.98 20.49 -0.08
CA ALA A 526 19.41 19.09 -0.23
C ALA A 526 20.72 19.02 -1.04
N LYS A 527 20.75 19.66 -2.20
CA LYS A 527 21.94 19.73 -3.07
C LYS A 527 23.14 20.33 -2.33
N LEU A 528 22.97 21.44 -1.61
CA LEU A 528 24.04 22.05 -0.80
C LEU A 528 24.50 21.20 0.40
N VAL A 529 23.73 20.20 0.84
CA VAL A 529 24.16 19.21 1.84
C VAL A 529 24.99 18.11 1.16
N ASP A 530 24.53 17.62 0.02
CA ASP A 530 25.12 16.51 -0.74
C ASP A 530 26.42 16.92 -1.45
N ASP A 531 26.45 18.08 -2.12
CA ASP A 531 27.65 18.67 -2.75
C ASP A 531 28.78 18.78 -1.72
N ARG A 532 28.47 19.34 -0.55
CA ARG A 532 29.38 19.50 0.60
C ARG A 532 29.78 18.16 1.23
N HIS A 533 28.99 17.10 1.06
CA HIS A 533 29.36 15.75 1.51
C HIS A 533 30.40 15.16 0.54
N ALA A 534 30.15 15.25 -0.76
CA ALA A 534 31.08 14.81 -1.80
C ALA A 534 32.41 15.58 -1.78
N GLU A 535 32.39 16.90 -1.49
CA GLU A 535 33.61 17.70 -1.28
C GLU A 535 34.49 17.13 -0.16
N TRP A 536 33.91 16.78 0.99
CA TRP A 536 34.67 16.15 2.08
C TRP A 536 35.09 14.72 1.78
N GLU A 537 34.20 13.90 1.19
CA GLU A 537 34.48 12.51 0.85
C GLU A 537 35.68 12.39 -0.11
N ALA A 538 35.81 13.32 -1.06
CA ALA A 538 36.90 13.35 -2.04
C ALA A 538 38.30 13.68 -1.45
N GLU A 539 38.36 14.38 -0.31
CA GLU A 539 39.64 14.72 0.36
C GLU A 539 40.02 13.75 1.49
N LEU A 540 39.05 13.07 2.11
CA LEU A 540 39.28 12.22 3.27
C LEU A 540 39.93 10.88 2.89
N PRO A 541 41.03 10.44 3.54
CA PRO A 541 41.66 9.15 3.29
C PRO A 541 40.84 8.00 3.94
N LEU A 542 39.67 7.71 3.38
CA LEU A 542 38.70 6.70 3.84
C LEU A 542 39.19 5.27 3.56
N GLY A 543 40.25 4.86 4.25
CA GLY A 543 40.80 3.50 4.22
C GLY A 543 41.40 3.12 5.55
N ASP A 544 42.30 3.97 6.05
CA ASP A 544 43.24 3.71 7.13
C ASP A 544 43.07 4.76 8.24
N ASP A 545 42.77 4.32 9.46
CA ASP A 545 42.56 5.19 10.62
C ASP A 545 43.84 5.94 11.05
N ALA A 546 45.03 5.46 10.72
CA ALA A 546 46.28 6.16 10.95
C ALA A 546 46.50 7.28 9.90
N ALA A 547 46.27 6.98 8.62
CA ALA A 547 46.31 8.00 7.56
C ALA A 547 45.24 9.08 7.79
N LEU A 548 44.04 8.71 8.24
CA LEU A 548 42.98 9.64 8.60
C LEU A 548 43.30 10.43 9.87
N TRP A 549 43.92 9.82 10.88
CA TRP A 549 44.43 10.55 12.05
C TRP A 549 45.47 11.61 11.67
N ASP A 550 46.44 11.27 10.83
CA ASP A 550 47.48 12.19 10.38
C ASP A 550 46.93 13.30 9.47
N PHE A 551 45.98 12.98 8.58
CA PHE A 551 45.25 13.96 7.79
C PHE A 551 44.49 14.96 8.68
N LEU A 552 43.65 14.46 9.61
CA LEU A 552 42.92 15.30 10.56
C LEU A 552 43.86 16.13 11.44
N THR A 553 45.02 15.59 11.81
CA THR A 553 46.06 16.32 12.56
C THR A 553 46.69 17.42 11.70
N SER A 554 46.83 17.23 10.39
CA SER A 554 47.36 18.22 9.45
C SER A 554 46.40 19.38 9.14
N LEU A 555 45.08 19.15 9.23
CA LEU A 555 44.06 20.17 9.04
C LEU A 555 44.18 21.30 10.08
N ASP A 556 43.93 22.53 9.62
CA ASP A 556 43.84 23.70 10.49
C ASP A 556 42.56 23.69 11.35
N GLN A 557 42.53 24.54 12.37
CA GLN A 557 41.42 24.58 13.33
C GLN A 557 40.07 24.96 12.67
N GLY A 558 40.07 25.78 11.62
CA GLY A 558 38.88 26.11 10.84
C GLY A 558 38.33 24.89 10.12
N SER A 559 39.16 24.22 9.30
CA SER A 559 38.76 23.02 8.56
C SER A 559 38.29 21.89 9.49
N ARG A 560 38.97 21.66 10.62
CA ARG A 560 38.54 20.70 11.65
C ARG A 560 37.16 21.02 12.24
N LEU A 561 36.85 22.30 12.46
CA LEU A 561 35.54 22.72 12.99
C LEU A 561 34.44 22.67 11.92
N SER A 562 34.75 22.97 10.66
CA SER A 562 33.83 22.80 9.52
C SER A 562 33.45 21.33 9.31
N LEU A 563 34.42 20.41 9.38
CA LEU A 563 34.18 18.97 9.28
C LEU A 563 33.38 18.43 10.49
N LEU A 564 33.65 18.95 11.70
CA LEU A 564 32.84 18.65 12.88
C LEU A 564 31.38 19.09 12.69
N ALA A 565 31.17 20.32 12.19
CA ALA A 565 29.83 20.85 11.92
C ALA A 565 29.11 20.03 10.82
N HIS A 566 29.82 19.58 9.79
CA HIS A 566 29.28 18.68 8.76
C HIS A 566 28.77 17.37 9.38
N CYS A 567 29.61 16.63 10.12
CA CYS A 567 29.21 15.35 10.71
C CYS A 567 28.08 15.52 11.76
N LEU A 568 28.08 16.61 12.53
CA LEU A 568 26.99 16.91 13.48
C LEU A 568 25.66 17.26 12.79
N SER A 569 25.67 17.80 11.57
CA SER A 569 24.46 18.29 10.89
C SER A 569 23.43 17.19 10.64
N PHE A 570 23.86 15.97 10.32
CA PHE A 570 22.99 14.80 10.14
C PHE A 570 22.24 14.36 11.42
N GLY A 571 22.67 14.83 12.59
CA GLY A 571 22.02 14.59 13.88
C GLY A 571 20.92 15.59 14.25
N ILE A 572 20.72 16.65 13.46
CA ILE A 572 19.73 17.70 13.75
C ILE A 572 18.32 17.17 13.44
N ASN A 573 17.43 17.24 14.44
CA ASN A 573 16.03 16.82 14.30
C ASN A 573 15.09 17.96 14.71
N ALA A 574 14.52 18.64 13.72
CA ALA A 574 13.45 19.62 13.88
C ALA A 574 12.07 19.09 13.42
N LEU A 575 11.93 17.77 13.20
CA LEU A 575 10.71 17.20 12.63
C LEU A 575 9.56 17.21 13.65
N HIS A 576 8.39 17.67 13.23
CA HIS A 576 7.16 17.52 14.00
C HIS A 576 6.56 16.13 13.78
N GLU A 577 6.58 15.28 14.81
CA GLU A 577 6.10 13.89 14.73
C GLU A 577 4.81 13.70 15.54
N LYS A 578 3.88 12.89 15.02
CA LYS A 578 2.62 12.59 15.71
C LYS A 578 2.88 11.77 16.98
N VAL A 579 2.65 12.39 18.15
CA VAL A 579 2.71 11.74 19.46
C VAL A 579 1.78 10.52 19.50
N ASN A 580 2.32 9.36 19.86
CA ASN A 580 1.57 8.11 20.00
C ASN A 580 1.04 7.98 21.45
N PRO A 581 -0.29 7.96 21.68
CA PRO A 581 -0.84 7.85 23.04
C PRO A 581 -0.70 6.44 23.67
N TYR A 582 -0.33 5.42 22.90
CA TYR A 582 -0.49 4.00 23.28
C TYR A 582 0.75 3.13 23.06
N GLY A 583 1.93 3.69 22.77
CA GLY A 583 3.12 2.88 22.49
C GLY A 583 4.41 3.66 22.33
N ALA A 584 5.42 2.99 21.76
CA ALA A 584 6.73 3.59 21.49
C ALA A 584 6.62 4.74 20.45
N GLY A 585 7.45 5.76 20.65
CA GLY A 585 7.47 7.00 19.87
C GLY A 585 7.95 8.17 20.73
N ILE A 586 7.93 9.38 20.19
CA ILE A 586 8.20 10.60 20.96
C ILE A 586 6.99 10.98 21.85
N THR A 587 7.26 11.32 23.11
CA THR A 587 6.24 11.83 24.03
C THR A 587 5.92 13.30 23.73
N ALA A 588 4.75 13.79 24.16
CA ALA A 588 4.41 15.20 23.97
C ALA A 588 5.46 16.15 24.57
N SER A 589 5.94 15.87 25.78
CA SER A 589 7.01 16.65 26.42
C SER A 589 8.37 16.54 25.70
N GLY A 590 8.67 15.38 25.10
CA GLY A 590 9.84 15.20 24.24
C GLY A 590 9.74 16.02 22.95
N LEU A 591 8.55 16.08 22.34
CA LEU A 591 8.29 16.85 21.13
C LEU A 591 8.38 18.35 21.41
N THR A 592 7.72 18.87 22.46
CA THR A 592 7.87 20.29 22.87
C THR A 592 9.34 20.64 23.10
N LYS A 593 10.08 19.79 23.82
CA LYS A 593 11.53 20.01 24.03
C LYS A 593 12.31 20.01 22.71
N ARG A 594 12.00 19.12 21.76
CA ARG A 594 12.62 19.12 20.42
C ARG A 594 12.40 20.46 19.73
N MET A 595 11.14 20.92 19.62
CA MET A 595 10.80 22.17 18.93
C MET A 595 11.55 23.37 19.55
N THR A 596 11.47 23.55 20.88
CA THR A 596 12.18 24.64 21.56
C THR A 596 13.71 24.56 21.40
N GLN A 597 14.29 23.37 21.23
CA GLN A 597 15.71 23.23 20.93
C GLN A 597 16.04 23.50 19.45
N SER A 598 15.18 23.16 18.50
CA SER A 598 15.35 23.58 17.10
C SER A 598 15.19 25.09 16.93
N ASP A 599 14.28 25.73 17.65
CA ASP A 599 14.09 27.19 17.62
C ASP A 599 15.37 27.94 18.05
N LEU A 600 16.00 27.47 19.13
CA LEU A 600 17.27 28.01 19.62
C LEU A 600 18.42 27.82 18.62
N VAL A 601 18.46 26.68 17.92
CA VAL A 601 19.47 26.43 16.87
C VAL A 601 19.19 27.29 15.64
N ALA A 602 17.94 27.36 15.17
CA ALA A 602 17.51 28.19 14.05
C ALA A 602 17.79 29.68 14.31
N GLN A 603 17.61 30.15 15.56
CA GLN A 603 18.00 31.50 15.96
C GLN A 603 19.53 31.69 15.85
N ALA A 604 20.31 30.76 16.40
CA ALA A 604 21.78 30.85 16.50
C ALA A 604 22.54 30.66 15.17
N VAL A 605 21.97 29.99 14.18
CA VAL A 605 22.56 29.82 12.84
C VAL A 605 22.01 30.81 11.80
N GLU A 606 21.24 31.81 12.24
CA GLU A 606 20.63 32.83 11.39
C GLU A 606 19.70 32.27 10.27
N LEU A 607 19.09 31.09 10.51
CA LEU A 607 18.22 30.40 9.54
C LEU A 607 17.00 31.23 9.12
N ASP A 608 16.89 31.44 7.81
CA ASP A 608 15.69 31.91 7.10
C ASP A 608 15.22 30.82 6.11
N MET A 609 13.91 30.53 6.10
CA MET A 609 13.33 29.49 5.22
C MET A 609 13.08 29.98 3.78
N VAL A 610 13.00 31.30 3.56
CA VAL A 610 12.91 31.90 2.22
C VAL A 610 14.27 31.84 1.54
N GLU A 611 15.36 32.16 2.25
CA GLU A 611 16.73 32.00 1.71
C GLU A 611 17.10 30.52 1.50
N ALA A 612 16.52 29.61 2.29
CA ALA A 612 16.59 28.16 2.06
C ALA A 612 15.81 27.67 0.81
N GLY A 613 15.08 28.57 0.13
CA GLY A 613 14.34 28.27 -1.11
C GLY A 613 12.98 27.62 -0.91
N TRP A 614 12.32 27.81 0.24
CA TRP A 614 10.94 27.35 0.44
C TRP A 614 9.93 28.38 -0.09
N GLU A 615 9.02 27.96 -0.98
CA GLU A 615 7.92 28.79 -1.50
C GLU A 615 6.53 28.12 -1.32
N PRO A 616 5.46 28.90 -1.09
CA PRO A 616 4.09 28.42 -0.95
C PRO A 616 3.43 28.19 -2.33
N THR A 617 3.80 27.13 -3.03
CA THR A 617 3.22 26.78 -4.34
C THR A 617 1.89 26.02 -4.22
N ALA A 618 1.21 25.87 -5.34
CA ALA A 618 0.06 24.99 -5.52
C ALA A 618 0.36 23.58 -4.98
N ASP A 619 1.52 23.02 -5.31
CA ASP A 619 1.86 21.63 -4.98
C ASP A 619 2.49 21.46 -3.60
N THR A 620 3.26 22.42 -3.07
CA THR A 620 3.85 22.31 -1.72
C THR A 620 2.82 22.55 -0.62
N TYR A 621 2.01 23.61 -0.74
CA TYR A 621 1.16 24.09 0.36
C TYR A 621 -0.31 24.33 -0.04
N LEU A 622 -0.57 25.07 -1.12
CA LEU A 622 -1.88 25.70 -1.34
C LEU A 622 -2.97 24.69 -1.70
N ASN A 623 -2.70 23.67 -2.53
CA ASN A 623 -3.64 22.57 -2.75
C ASN A 623 -3.78 21.63 -1.53
N ARG A 624 -2.89 21.68 -0.54
CA ARG A 624 -2.91 20.80 0.63
C ARG A 624 -3.78 21.35 1.77
N VAL A 625 -3.95 22.67 1.87
CA VAL A 625 -4.77 23.33 2.92
C VAL A 625 -6.23 23.59 2.51
N PRO A 626 -7.16 23.91 3.43
CA PRO A 626 -8.52 24.36 3.09
C PRO A 626 -8.52 25.77 2.45
N LYS A 627 -9.52 26.08 1.61
CA LYS A 627 -9.69 27.42 0.98
C LYS A 627 -9.47 28.59 1.95
N ALA A 628 -10.03 28.50 3.16
CA ALA A 628 -9.92 29.56 4.18
C ALA A 628 -8.46 29.88 4.56
N ARG A 629 -7.57 28.87 4.60
CA ARG A 629 -6.13 29.07 4.85
C ARG A 629 -5.40 29.69 3.65
N ILE A 630 -5.86 29.43 2.42
CA ILE A 630 -5.33 30.11 1.21
C ILE A 630 -5.68 31.61 1.27
N LEU A 631 -6.94 31.93 1.58
CA LEU A 631 -7.42 33.31 1.73
C LEU A 631 -6.73 34.03 2.90
N GLU A 632 -6.43 33.33 3.99
CA GLU A 632 -5.67 33.84 5.13
C GLU A 632 -4.21 34.15 4.76
N ALA A 633 -3.52 33.24 4.06
CA ALA A 633 -2.15 33.48 3.58
C ALA A 633 -2.06 34.70 2.65
N VAL A 634 -2.98 34.81 1.68
CA VAL A 634 -3.04 35.96 0.76
C VAL A 634 -3.43 37.25 1.50
N ARG A 635 -4.31 37.18 2.51
CA ARG A 635 -4.64 38.31 3.40
C ARG A 635 -3.42 38.80 4.19
N GLU A 636 -2.66 37.89 4.80
CA GLU A 636 -1.44 38.22 5.55
C GLU A 636 -0.37 38.85 4.63
N ALA A 637 -0.20 38.34 3.42
CA ALA A 637 0.87 38.76 2.51
C ALA A 637 0.55 39.98 1.62
N LYS A 638 -0.72 40.15 1.22
CA LYS A 638 -1.18 41.14 0.22
C LYS A 638 -2.47 41.90 0.61
N GLY A 639 -3.03 41.65 1.79
CA GLY A 639 -4.18 42.38 2.32
C GLY A 639 -5.56 41.83 1.95
N GLU A 640 -6.58 42.32 2.66
CA GLU A 640 -7.96 41.83 2.59
C GLU A 640 -8.58 41.92 1.18
N GLY A 641 -8.39 43.05 0.49
CA GLY A 641 -8.97 43.28 -0.84
C GLY A 641 -8.51 42.23 -1.87
N THR A 642 -7.23 41.87 -1.83
CA THR A 642 -6.66 40.82 -2.69
C THR A 642 -7.24 39.43 -2.35
N ALA A 643 -7.46 39.12 -1.07
CA ALA A 643 -8.08 37.86 -0.67
C ALA A 643 -9.56 37.77 -1.13
N GLN A 644 -10.33 38.86 -1.06
CA GLN A 644 -11.74 38.88 -1.50
C GLN A 644 -11.90 38.60 -3.01
N LEU A 645 -10.92 38.97 -3.84
CA LEU A 645 -10.90 38.63 -5.26
C LEU A 645 -10.78 37.12 -5.53
N LEU A 646 -10.30 36.32 -4.57
CA LEU A 646 -10.10 34.87 -4.75
C LEU A 646 -11.28 34.02 -4.25
N ASP A 647 -12.10 34.51 -3.31
CA ASP A 647 -13.08 33.70 -2.55
C ASP A 647 -14.01 32.85 -3.44
N HIS A 648 -14.46 33.45 -4.56
CA HIS A 648 -15.37 32.86 -5.53
C HIS A 648 -14.76 31.79 -6.45
N LEU A 649 -13.43 31.67 -6.54
CA LEU A 649 -12.73 30.72 -7.41
C LEU A 649 -12.83 29.26 -6.91
N LYS A 650 -12.66 28.25 -7.76
CA LYS A 650 -12.54 26.84 -7.31
C LYS A 650 -11.18 26.60 -6.64
N LYS A 651 -11.00 25.49 -5.91
CA LYS A 651 -9.79 25.27 -5.09
C LYS A 651 -8.48 25.33 -5.90
N GLY A 652 -8.40 24.63 -7.04
CA GLY A 652 -7.19 24.66 -7.88
C GLY A 652 -6.93 26.05 -8.47
N GLU A 653 -7.95 26.67 -9.06
CA GLU A 653 -7.92 28.05 -9.58
C GLU A 653 -7.42 29.05 -8.52
N MET A 654 -7.96 28.94 -7.29
CA MET A 654 -7.57 29.72 -6.12
C MET A 654 -6.12 29.44 -5.68
N ALA A 655 -5.64 28.20 -5.76
CA ALA A 655 -4.27 27.84 -5.41
C ALA A 655 -3.26 28.39 -6.42
N THR A 656 -3.50 28.27 -7.73
CA THR A 656 -2.62 28.81 -8.78
C THR A 656 -2.56 30.34 -8.75
N GLU A 657 -3.70 31.03 -8.55
CA GLU A 657 -3.70 32.49 -8.46
C GLU A 657 -3.08 32.97 -7.13
N ALA A 658 -3.29 32.24 -6.02
CA ALA A 658 -2.61 32.53 -4.75
C ALA A 658 -1.10 32.31 -4.81
N GLU A 659 -0.62 31.28 -5.51
CA GLU A 659 0.82 31.09 -5.78
C GLU A 659 1.41 32.31 -6.51
N ARG A 660 0.74 32.75 -7.59
CA ARG A 660 1.16 33.95 -8.34
C ARG A 660 1.16 35.23 -7.50
N LEU A 661 0.33 35.30 -6.46
CA LEU A 661 0.23 36.44 -5.54
C LEU A 661 1.19 36.33 -4.33
N LEU A 662 1.52 35.12 -3.88
CA LEU A 662 2.44 34.87 -2.76
C LEU A 662 3.90 34.78 -3.21
N LYS A 663 4.16 34.56 -4.50
CA LYS A 663 5.50 34.64 -5.08
C LYS A 663 6.18 35.98 -4.74
N ASP A 664 7.48 35.90 -4.45
CA ASP A 664 8.36 37.00 -4.06
C ASP A 664 7.86 37.82 -2.84
N SER A 665 6.89 37.32 -2.06
CA SER A 665 6.31 38.03 -0.91
C SER A 665 7.02 37.77 0.42
N GLY A 666 7.89 36.78 0.49
CA GLY A 666 8.52 36.31 1.73
C GLY A 666 7.54 35.65 2.72
N TRP A 667 6.31 35.35 2.32
CA TRP A 667 5.32 34.74 3.21
C TRP A 667 5.64 33.26 3.50
N LEU A 668 5.65 32.92 4.78
CA LEU A 668 5.84 31.57 5.30
C LEU A 668 4.62 31.12 6.13
N PRO A 669 4.22 29.84 6.10
CA PRO A 669 3.29 29.27 7.08
C PRO A 669 3.84 29.38 8.51
N GLU A 670 2.95 29.46 9.50
CA GLU A 670 3.27 29.59 10.93
C GLU A 670 4.43 28.69 11.41
N VAL A 671 4.41 27.41 11.05
CA VAL A 671 5.41 26.39 11.45
C VAL A 671 6.79 26.53 10.79
N LEU A 672 6.96 27.46 9.84
CA LEU A 672 8.24 27.82 9.22
C LEU A 672 8.69 29.25 9.58
N ARG A 673 7.86 30.02 10.29
CA ARG A 673 8.23 31.35 10.80
C ARG A 673 9.21 31.19 11.96
N ARG A 674 10.17 32.11 12.10
CA ARG A 674 10.93 32.26 13.34
C ARG A 674 10.00 32.65 14.49
N HIS A 675 9.87 31.79 15.49
CA HIS A 675 9.23 32.15 16.75
C HIS A 675 10.24 32.90 17.64
N ASP A 676 10.15 34.24 17.68
CA ASP A 676 10.92 35.03 18.63
C ASP A 676 10.49 34.71 20.07
N PRO A 677 11.38 34.21 20.96
CA PRO A 677 11.00 33.79 22.31
C PRO A 677 10.46 34.91 23.22
N ALA A 678 10.57 36.17 22.79
CA ALA A 678 10.17 37.36 23.53
C ALA A 678 8.64 37.58 23.65
N VAL A 679 7.82 36.82 22.93
CA VAL A 679 6.34 37.00 22.87
C VAL A 679 5.57 35.94 23.69
N LEU A 680 6.26 34.96 24.29
CA LEU A 680 5.67 33.79 24.96
C LEU A 680 5.13 34.04 26.39
N ASP A 681 4.44 35.17 26.61
CA ASP A 681 3.76 35.50 27.88
C ASP A 681 2.34 36.09 27.65
N GLY A 682 1.71 35.77 26.50
CA GLY A 682 0.50 36.46 26.03
C GLY A 682 -0.52 35.63 25.25
N ALA A 683 -0.61 34.31 25.47
CA ALA A 683 -1.40 33.41 24.62
C ALA A 683 -2.31 32.36 25.32
N GLU A 684 -2.74 32.59 26.57
CA GLU A 684 -3.82 31.78 27.20
C GLU A 684 -5.05 32.61 27.62
N GLY A 685 -5.95 32.82 26.64
CA GLY A 685 -7.40 32.79 26.82
C GLY A 685 -8.11 33.80 27.73
N GLN A 686 -8.66 34.87 27.13
CA GLN A 686 -10.08 35.27 27.28
C GLN A 686 -10.46 36.38 26.29
N GLY A 687 -11.72 36.38 25.82
CA GLY A 687 -12.21 37.35 24.83
C GLY A 687 -13.04 38.48 25.45
N ALA A 688 -12.76 39.72 25.06
CA ALA A 688 -13.65 40.87 25.18
C ALA A 688 -13.31 41.92 24.11
N SER A 689 -14.31 42.73 23.75
CA SER A 689 -14.32 43.79 22.74
C SER A 689 -13.11 44.74 22.67
N GLU A 690 -12.66 45.00 21.43
CA GLU A 690 -12.46 46.31 20.77
C GLU A 690 -12.58 47.62 21.60
N PRO A 691 -11.80 48.68 21.26
CA PRO A 691 -12.13 49.44 20.04
C PRO A 691 -10.97 49.94 19.14
N VAL A 692 -11.37 50.33 17.93
CA VAL A 692 -10.64 50.93 16.79
C VAL A 692 -9.78 52.17 17.12
N SER A 693 -8.73 52.41 16.31
CA SER A 693 -8.22 53.76 16.01
C SER A 693 -7.79 53.87 14.54
N ASP A 694 -8.44 54.73 13.76
CA ASP A 694 -8.15 54.93 12.33
C ASP A 694 -6.83 55.66 12.08
N ILE A 695 -6.08 55.23 11.06
CA ILE A 695 -5.22 56.12 10.26
C ILE A 695 -5.45 55.77 8.78
N ASP A 696 -6.05 56.71 8.05
CA ASP A 696 -6.23 56.66 6.60
C ASP A 696 -4.95 57.12 5.89
N GLN A 697 -4.38 56.24 5.05
CA GLN A 697 -3.45 56.60 3.99
C GLN A 697 -3.75 55.75 2.75
N THR A 698 -4.37 56.38 1.76
CA THR A 698 -4.69 55.82 0.45
C THR A 698 -3.57 56.15 -0.54
N GLU A 699 -2.89 55.12 -1.05
CA GLU A 699 -2.08 55.22 -2.28
C GLU A 699 -2.79 54.47 -3.40
N ASP A 700 -3.05 55.15 -4.53
CA ASP A 700 -3.73 54.58 -5.69
C ASP A 700 -2.87 53.50 -6.36
N VAL A 701 -3.39 52.26 -6.41
CA VAL A 701 -2.80 51.16 -7.19
C VAL A 701 -3.54 51.07 -8.53
N ASP A 702 -2.83 51.42 -9.61
CA ASP A 702 -3.38 51.55 -10.96
C ASP A 702 -3.90 50.20 -11.50
N LEU A 703 -5.22 50.10 -11.76
CA LEU A 703 -5.88 48.86 -12.16
C LEU A 703 -5.78 48.63 -13.68
N PRO A 704 -5.54 47.38 -14.14
CA PRO A 704 -5.35 47.09 -15.56
C PRO A 704 -6.61 47.38 -16.38
N ALA A 705 -6.41 48.03 -17.53
CA ALA A 705 -7.44 48.70 -18.33
C ALA A 705 -8.54 47.84 -18.98
N PHE A 706 -8.66 46.55 -18.62
CA PHE A 706 -9.78 45.70 -19.05
C PHE A 706 -10.99 45.79 -18.10
N LEU A 707 -10.82 46.30 -16.88
CA LEU A 707 -11.87 46.34 -15.84
C LEU A 707 -12.72 47.62 -15.84
N THR A 708 -12.39 48.64 -16.65
CA THR A 708 -13.08 49.94 -16.69
C THR A 708 -14.02 50.11 -17.89
N ALA A 709 -14.23 49.06 -18.69
CA ALA A 709 -14.82 49.17 -20.02
C ALA A 709 -16.36 49.25 -20.08
N ASP A 710 -17.09 48.89 -19.01
CA ASP A 710 -18.53 48.56 -19.09
C ASP A 710 -19.38 49.16 -17.94
N LEU A 711 -19.18 50.45 -17.65
CA LEU A 711 -20.07 51.24 -16.79
C LEU A 711 -20.55 52.51 -17.51
N PRO A 712 -21.87 52.78 -17.59
CA PRO A 712 -22.38 54.03 -18.12
C PRO A 712 -22.16 55.17 -17.12
N GLY A 713 -21.50 56.25 -17.55
CA GLY A 713 -21.34 57.45 -16.74
C GLY A 713 -22.66 58.20 -16.55
N ASP A 714 -22.89 58.70 -15.34
CA ASP A 714 -23.98 59.63 -15.02
C ASP A 714 -23.41 60.83 -14.25
N ASP A 715 -23.83 62.04 -14.62
CA ASP A 715 -23.10 63.29 -14.36
C ASP A 715 -23.93 64.24 -13.48
N ALA A 716 -23.89 64.02 -12.16
CA ALA A 716 -24.53 64.89 -11.16
C ALA A 716 -23.74 64.89 -9.84
N SER A 717 -22.95 65.91 -9.49
CA SER A 717 -23.33 67.32 -9.22
C SER A 717 -23.84 67.58 -7.78
N MET A 718 -22.95 68.16 -6.98
CA MET A 718 -23.17 69.30 -6.08
C MET A 718 -23.61 69.13 -4.60
N MET A 719 -22.80 69.78 -3.76
CA MET A 719 -23.12 70.52 -2.51
C MET A 719 -23.17 69.78 -1.17
N ALA A 720 -22.13 70.03 -0.38
CA ALA A 720 -22.05 69.78 1.06
C ALA A 720 -22.82 70.83 1.90
N ALA A 721 -23.10 70.50 3.16
CA ALA A 721 -23.23 71.45 4.26
C ALA A 721 -23.01 70.75 5.61
N GLU A 722 -22.35 71.48 6.53
CA GLU A 722 -22.07 71.17 7.96
C GLU A 722 -21.28 69.90 8.29
#